data_AF-A0A650EK76-F1
#
_entry.id   AF-A0A650EK76-F1
#
_cell.length_a   1.000
_cell.length_b   1.000
_cell.length_c   1.000
_cell.angle_alpha   90.00
_cell.angle_beta   90.00
_cell.angle_gamma   90.00
#
_symmetry.space_group_name_H-M   'P 1'
#
loop_
_entity.id
_entity.type
_entity.pdbx_description
1 polymer ?
#
loop_
_entity_poly.entity_id
_entity_poly.type
_entity_poly.pdbx_seq_one_letter_code
_entity_poly.pdbx_strand_id
1 'polypeptide(L)'
;MIAKWLIGLLVFLSMVNAENLVRDFELYKLNEGDKRAPTLLLMGGIHGDEPGAYYSSDLFLRHYKITKGSVWVVPVVNPHGMFANMRGVYGDMNRKFAALSSNDPDYATIMRIKELLAQPEIDISLHLHDGSGYWRSHYVNALLNPHRWGNCSVVDQPVLEGVKYGELEGFVTQMVADINQHILAPIHAYHVHNTDTKAKSDQEQLRALTFYSLSIRKPALTNEASKELDLHTRVYYHLLAIESLMGQLGIGFERDFELTPKNVSQILSPSILQMKIEERISLPLVDLRPQLTHFPLPKNVSLKNLTIQSQSRILGLVNQSKGAVELKYGYKTLSTLYPDWIEFDNDLESVKVIIDGVRKVVPVGSIIEVKESIEFEPIADHRVNVIGYVKPNDTSERPNETGVTIYKKDFIPRFSLDKNGQIYRAEIYKDKAFSAMLTISFTPIPVYSSTFTNVAYQPAPHSPLAKKLALAANENDKIHALPKSQTPPSPLRESNHKASQETQTRDSVVAYVKSQKGVNVRLSSSTQSAIVGKLAMGAKVEIVSNEGKWSKIKAPQGYVISQALIETLPKATNASPLLHSRLDSDVKSVTLESPSVGKDTPVSNLSKPANDSVKDSQKRDYKVNARVIVNVANVRLAPSQESASIAKAPLGREMEILSIEGEWAHIYYVFQGSNGERVIDGYIAKRLLKGF
;
A
#
# COMPACT_ATOMS: atom_id res chain seq x y z
N MET A 1 -1.71 21.03 39.09
CA MET A 1 -0.56 20.15 39.44
C MET A 1 -0.73 18.71 38.95
N ILE A 2 -1.92 18.10 39.05
CA ILE A 2 -2.17 16.70 38.64
C ILE A 2 -1.95 16.47 37.13
N ALA A 3 -2.26 17.44 36.26
CA ALA A 3 -2.02 17.34 34.82
C ALA A 3 -0.53 17.31 34.41
N LYS A 4 0.37 17.93 35.20
CA LYS A 4 1.82 17.88 34.93
C LYS A 4 2.43 16.54 35.33
N TRP A 5 1.85 15.86 36.33
CA TRP A 5 2.25 14.50 36.72
C TRP A 5 1.76 13.43 35.74
N LEU A 6 0.56 13.57 35.15
CA LEU A 6 0.10 12.65 34.09
C LEU A 6 0.94 12.74 32.81
N ILE A 7 1.35 13.95 32.41
CA ILE A 7 2.22 14.14 31.24
C ILE A 7 3.64 13.63 31.53
N GLY A 8 4.16 13.83 32.74
CA GLY A 8 5.44 13.24 33.18
C GLY A 8 5.43 11.71 33.22
N LEU A 9 4.32 11.10 33.65
CA LEU A 9 4.16 9.64 33.69
C LEU A 9 4.07 9.02 32.28
N LEU A 10 3.40 9.69 31.34
CA LEU A 10 3.33 9.29 29.91
C LEU A 10 4.68 9.42 29.19
N VAL A 11 5.50 10.42 29.55
CA VAL A 11 6.86 10.59 29.01
C VAL A 11 7.83 9.58 29.64
N PHE A 12 7.66 9.22 30.92
CA PHE A 12 8.50 8.20 31.56
C PHE A 12 8.18 6.77 31.08
N LEU A 13 6.89 6.46 30.83
CA LEU A 13 6.49 5.18 30.21
C LEU A 13 6.89 5.06 28.73
N SER A 14 7.13 6.16 28.01
CA SER A 14 7.64 6.12 26.63
C SER A 14 9.16 6.01 26.55
N MET A 15 9.91 6.52 27.54
CA MET A 15 11.37 6.33 27.59
C MET A 15 11.76 4.90 28.00
N VAL A 16 11.03 4.24 28.91
CA VAL A 16 11.28 2.82 29.28
C VAL A 16 10.95 1.85 28.12
N ASN A 17 10.22 2.31 27.09
CA ASN A 17 9.95 1.54 25.87
C ASN A 17 10.93 1.83 24.71
N ALA A 18 11.81 2.83 24.84
CA ALA A 18 12.73 3.23 23.77
C ALA A 18 13.96 2.31 23.66
N GLU A 19 14.45 1.75 24.77
CA GLU A 19 15.49 0.71 24.76
C GLU A 19 14.97 -0.67 24.33
N ASN A 20 13.65 -0.81 24.16
CA ASN A 20 12.96 -2.06 23.86
C ASN A 20 12.64 -2.28 22.37
N LEU A 21 13.13 -1.39 21.48
CA LEU A 21 12.83 -1.41 20.05
C LEU A 21 14.10 -1.65 19.22
N VAL A 22 13.94 -2.52 18.23
CA VAL A 22 14.95 -3.54 17.86
C VAL A 22 16.05 -3.04 16.95
N ARG A 23 15.79 -2.03 16.10
CA ARG A 23 16.70 -1.66 15.00
C ARG A 23 16.58 -0.19 14.62
N ASP A 24 17.75 0.41 14.35
CA ASP A 24 17.84 1.66 13.61
C ASP A 24 17.52 1.40 12.13
N PHE A 25 17.20 2.44 11.34
CA PHE A 25 16.95 2.22 9.91
C PHE A 25 18.22 1.74 9.20
N GLU A 26 18.03 0.99 8.12
CA GLU A 26 19.11 0.44 7.31
C GLU A 26 18.95 0.84 5.84
N LEU A 27 20.09 0.95 5.16
CA LEU A 27 20.17 1.28 3.74
C LEU A 27 20.60 0.04 2.96
N TYR A 28 19.86 -0.27 1.91
CA TYR A 28 20.15 -1.37 0.99
C TYR A 28 20.38 -0.79 -0.41
N LYS A 29 21.48 -1.15 -1.05
CA LYS A 29 21.83 -0.62 -2.37
C LYS A 29 21.72 -1.73 -3.42
N LEU A 30 20.78 -1.57 -4.36
CA LEU A 30 20.58 -2.49 -5.46
C LEU A 30 21.33 -1.99 -6.70
N ASN A 31 22.13 -2.87 -7.31
CA ASN A 31 22.95 -2.59 -8.49
C ASN A 31 23.83 -1.33 -8.34
N GLU A 32 24.51 -1.20 -7.20
CA GLU A 32 25.44 -0.09 -6.95
C GLU A 32 26.62 -0.11 -7.93
N GLY A 33 27.05 1.08 -8.37
CA GLY A 33 28.27 1.25 -9.17
C GLY A 33 28.05 1.48 -10.67
N ASP A 34 26.81 1.39 -11.18
CA ASP A 34 26.47 1.78 -12.55
C ASP A 34 26.41 3.31 -12.71
N LYS A 35 27.57 3.96 -12.71
CA LYS A 35 27.71 5.44 -12.77
C LYS A 35 27.14 6.07 -14.05
N ARG A 36 26.76 5.28 -15.05
CA ARG A 36 26.22 5.76 -16.33
C ARG A 36 24.70 5.85 -16.32
N ALA A 37 24.04 5.35 -15.28
CA ALA A 37 22.59 5.35 -15.13
C ALA A 37 22.19 5.92 -13.77
N PRO A 38 20.91 6.32 -13.60
CA PRO A 38 20.51 7.12 -12.45
C PRO A 38 20.44 6.31 -11.16
N THR A 39 20.61 6.97 -10.02
CA THR A 39 20.36 6.39 -8.70
C THR A 39 19.08 6.96 -8.09
N LEU A 40 18.08 6.09 -7.88
CA LEU A 40 16.85 6.41 -7.15
C LEU A 40 17.01 6.06 -5.67
N LEU A 41 16.70 6.98 -4.76
CA LEU A 41 16.50 6.68 -3.34
C LEU A 41 15.02 6.42 -3.05
N LEU A 42 14.66 5.19 -2.71
CA LEU A 42 13.30 4.78 -2.32
C LEU A 42 13.18 4.70 -0.80
N MET A 43 12.20 5.39 -0.21
CA MET A 43 11.98 5.37 1.24
C MET A 43 10.51 5.14 1.60
N GLY A 44 10.29 4.25 2.56
CA GLY A 44 8.96 4.00 3.15
C GLY A 44 8.99 4.09 4.68
N GLY A 45 7.81 4.20 5.29
CA GLY A 45 7.66 4.02 6.73
C GLY A 45 8.31 5.09 7.60
N ILE A 46 8.30 6.36 7.17
CA ILE A 46 8.60 7.48 8.08
C ILE A 46 7.53 7.63 9.17
N HIS A 47 6.29 7.23 8.85
CA HIS A 47 5.26 6.96 9.84
C HIS A 47 5.04 5.46 9.99
N GLY A 48 4.96 5.00 11.24
CA GLY A 48 4.83 3.58 11.56
C GLY A 48 3.44 2.98 11.35
N ASP A 49 2.41 3.82 11.29
CA ASP A 49 1.01 3.43 11.05
C ASP A 49 0.61 3.49 9.56
N GLU A 50 1.61 3.55 8.67
CA GLU A 50 1.45 3.61 7.20
C GLU A 50 2.02 2.33 6.54
N PRO A 51 1.38 1.16 6.75
CA PRO A 51 1.91 -0.13 6.31
C PRO A 51 2.03 -0.28 4.79
N GLY A 52 1.17 0.34 4.00
CA GLY A 52 1.30 0.30 2.54
C GLY A 52 2.70 0.74 2.10
N ALA A 53 3.22 1.82 2.68
CA ALA A 53 4.56 2.33 2.38
C ALA A 53 5.68 1.32 2.67
N TYR A 54 5.83 0.87 3.92
CA TYR A 54 6.98 0.03 4.28
C TYR A 54 6.87 -1.43 3.81
N TYR A 55 5.66 -1.98 3.66
CA TYR A 55 5.51 -3.29 3.03
C TYR A 55 5.86 -3.24 1.54
N SER A 56 5.66 -2.11 0.86
CA SER A 56 6.06 -1.94 -0.56
C SER A 56 7.56 -1.96 -0.72
N SER A 57 8.27 -1.17 0.11
CA SER A 57 9.74 -1.12 0.06
C SER A 57 10.38 -2.46 0.47
N ASP A 58 9.81 -3.16 1.46
CA ASP A 58 10.23 -4.52 1.83
C ASP A 58 10.03 -5.53 0.70
N LEU A 59 8.84 -5.54 0.11
CA LEU A 59 8.51 -6.43 -1.01
C LEU A 59 9.41 -6.13 -2.22
N PHE A 60 9.64 -4.85 -2.50
CA PHE A 60 10.56 -4.41 -3.55
C PHE A 60 11.96 -5.03 -3.36
N LEU A 61 12.51 -4.99 -2.15
CA LEU A 61 13.82 -5.60 -1.84
C LEU A 61 13.85 -7.13 -2.04
N ARG A 62 12.72 -7.82 -1.87
CA ARG A 62 12.63 -9.27 -1.99
C ARG A 62 12.40 -9.76 -3.42
N HIS A 63 11.65 -8.99 -4.21
CA HIS A 63 11.03 -9.46 -5.45
C HIS A 63 11.41 -8.65 -6.69
N TYR A 64 12.32 -7.69 -6.57
CA TYR A 64 12.85 -6.91 -7.69
C TYR A 64 14.36 -7.07 -7.81
N LYS A 65 14.85 -7.15 -9.05
CA LYS A 65 16.27 -7.07 -9.40
C LYS A 65 16.49 -5.87 -10.31
N ILE A 66 17.47 -5.05 -10.00
CA ILE A 66 17.86 -3.92 -10.85
C ILE A 66 18.92 -4.39 -11.84
N THR A 67 18.68 -4.15 -13.13
CA THR A 67 19.55 -4.59 -14.23
C THR A 67 20.30 -3.44 -14.89
N LYS A 68 19.86 -2.20 -14.68
CA LYS A 68 20.50 -0.96 -15.17
C LYS A 68 20.17 0.20 -14.24
N GLY A 69 21.14 1.05 -13.93
CA GLY A 69 20.99 2.09 -12.90
C GLY A 69 21.02 1.51 -11.49
N SER A 70 20.72 2.31 -10.48
CA SER A 70 20.77 1.87 -9.08
C SER A 70 19.52 2.31 -8.33
N VAL A 71 19.09 1.49 -7.38
CA VAL A 71 18.03 1.85 -6.44
C VAL A 71 18.53 1.61 -5.02
N TRP A 72 18.61 2.68 -4.24
CA TRP A 72 18.96 2.66 -2.84
C TRP A 72 17.66 2.68 -2.04
N VAL A 73 17.48 1.76 -1.09
CA VAL A 73 16.21 1.54 -0.41
C VAL A 73 16.41 1.65 1.09
N VAL A 74 15.62 2.51 1.73
CA VAL A 74 15.36 2.47 3.18
C VAL A 74 13.95 1.92 3.37
N PRO A 75 13.78 0.62 3.71
CA PRO A 75 12.48 0.00 3.74
C PRO A 75 11.56 0.62 4.80
N VAL A 76 12.13 0.96 5.96
CA VAL A 76 11.43 1.63 7.06
C VAL A 76 12.34 2.70 7.64
N VAL A 77 11.95 3.96 7.50
CA VAL A 77 12.67 5.10 8.08
C VAL A 77 12.48 5.18 9.59
N ASN A 78 11.30 4.80 10.10
CA ASN A 78 10.95 4.81 11.52
C ASN A 78 10.54 3.42 12.06
N PRO A 79 11.52 2.49 12.28
CA PRO A 79 11.20 1.15 12.78
C PRO A 79 10.49 1.15 14.13
N HIS A 80 10.77 2.14 14.99
CA HIS A 80 10.17 2.28 16.31
C HIS A 80 8.66 2.54 16.19
N GLY A 81 8.27 3.50 15.33
CA GLY A 81 6.87 3.74 14.98
C GLY A 81 6.21 2.49 14.40
N MET A 82 6.87 1.80 13.47
CA MET A 82 6.32 0.62 12.79
C MET A 82 5.96 -0.48 13.77
N PHE A 83 6.90 -0.90 14.63
CA PHE A 83 6.67 -1.96 15.59
C PHE A 83 5.65 -1.59 16.68
N ALA A 84 5.55 -0.29 17.01
CA ALA A 84 4.53 0.23 17.92
C ALA A 84 3.15 0.41 17.23
N ASN A 85 3.06 0.27 15.90
CA ASN A 85 1.90 0.66 15.10
C ASN A 85 1.44 2.11 15.37
N MET A 86 2.42 3.02 15.52
CA MET A 86 2.20 4.42 15.84
C MET A 86 2.78 5.29 14.73
N ARG A 87 2.13 6.43 14.45
CA ARG A 87 2.65 7.42 13.51
C ARG A 87 4.10 7.79 13.80
N GLY A 88 4.42 8.06 15.07
CA GLY A 88 5.78 8.17 15.55
C GLY A 88 5.80 8.14 17.07
N VAL A 89 6.70 7.32 17.64
CA VAL A 89 6.79 7.13 19.10
C VAL A 89 7.28 8.41 19.79
N TYR A 90 8.17 9.16 19.14
CA TYR A 90 8.76 10.39 19.68
C TYR A 90 8.22 11.66 18.99
N GLY A 91 6.98 11.61 18.52
CA GLY A 91 6.35 12.67 17.72
C GLY A 91 6.40 12.41 16.22
N ASP A 92 5.86 13.35 15.43
CA ASP A 92 5.83 13.24 13.97
C ASP A 92 7.25 13.44 13.39
N MET A 93 7.89 12.35 12.95
CA MET A 93 9.24 12.38 12.39
C MET A 93 9.30 13.24 11.11
N ASN A 94 8.23 13.30 10.33
CA ASN A 94 8.15 14.12 9.12
C ASN A 94 7.90 15.61 9.43
N ARG A 95 8.09 16.04 10.69
CA ARG A 95 8.14 17.46 11.11
C ARG A 95 9.49 17.85 11.71
N LYS A 96 10.50 16.99 11.59
CA LYS A 96 11.81 17.13 12.24
C LYS A 96 12.95 17.50 11.29
N PHE A 97 12.68 17.82 10.02
CA PHE A 97 13.73 18.11 9.03
C PHE A 97 14.20 19.56 9.01
N ALA A 98 13.52 20.46 9.72
CA ALA A 98 13.98 21.82 9.99
C ALA A 98 14.99 21.85 11.17
N ALA A 99 15.03 22.94 11.93
CA ALA A 99 15.78 23.02 13.18
C ALA A 99 15.24 21.99 14.19
N LEU A 100 16.14 21.21 14.77
CA LEU A 100 15.83 20.13 15.70
C LEU A 100 16.76 20.18 16.90
N SER A 101 16.22 19.99 18.11
CA SER A 101 17.00 19.92 19.34
C SER A 101 17.90 18.69 19.34
N SER A 102 19.15 18.83 19.80
CA SER A 102 20.08 17.71 19.98
C SER A 102 19.61 16.67 21.01
N ASN A 103 18.65 17.05 21.86
CA ASN A 103 18.04 16.16 22.86
C ASN A 103 16.79 15.44 22.34
N ASP A 104 16.37 15.68 21.09
CA ASP A 104 15.27 14.94 20.49
C ASP A 104 15.68 13.47 20.28
N PRO A 105 14.88 12.47 20.70
CA PRO A 105 15.23 11.05 20.53
C PRO A 105 15.48 10.64 19.07
N ASP A 106 14.89 11.33 18.10
CA ASP A 106 15.10 11.08 16.66
C ASP A 106 16.29 11.85 16.09
N TYR A 107 17.01 12.67 16.86
CA TYR A 107 18.03 13.59 16.32
C TYR A 107 19.10 12.88 15.47
N ALA A 108 19.72 11.82 16.01
CA ALA A 108 20.76 11.05 15.32
C ALA A 108 20.21 10.42 14.02
N THR A 109 19.01 9.86 14.09
CA THR A 109 18.29 9.29 12.94
C THR A 109 18.04 10.34 11.86
N ILE A 110 17.53 11.52 12.24
CA ILE A 110 17.28 12.62 11.30
C ILE A 110 18.58 13.10 10.65
N MET A 111 19.67 13.26 11.41
CA MET A 111 20.96 13.65 10.83
C MET A 111 21.45 12.63 9.80
N ARG A 112 21.36 11.32 10.11
CA ARG A 112 21.73 10.26 9.18
C ARG A 112 20.88 10.23 7.90
N ILE A 113 19.58 10.55 8.00
CA ILE A 113 18.69 10.68 6.82
C ILE A 113 19.10 11.90 5.98
N LYS A 114 19.41 13.02 6.64
CA LYS A 114 19.89 14.25 5.95
C LYS A 114 21.20 13.99 5.21
N GLU A 115 22.16 13.31 5.84
CA GLU A 115 23.41 12.88 5.23
C GLU A 115 23.19 11.93 4.05
N LEU A 116 22.23 11.00 4.16
CA LEU A 116 21.86 10.10 3.07
C LEU A 116 21.29 10.86 1.87
N LEU A 117 20.34 11.79 2.10
CA LEU A 117 19.76 12.60 1.03
C LEU A 117 20.82 13.45 0.32
N ALA A 118 21.84 13.91 1.05
CA ALA A 118 22.92 14.72 0.52
C ALA A 118 23.96 13.92 -0.30
N GLN A 119 23.90 12.58 -0.32
CA GLN A 119 24.88 11.76 -1.04
C GLN A 119 24.94 12.15 -2.54
N PRO A 120 26.13 12.38 -3.11
CA PRO A 120 26.27 12.84 -4.49
C PRO A 120 25.75 11.82 -5.51
N GLU A 121 25.79 10.53 -5.18
CA GLU A 121 25.31 9.44 -6.04
C GLU A 121 23.80 9.44 -6.23
N ILE A 122 23.04 9.98 -5.27
CA ILE A 122 21.57 9.99 -5.31
C ILE A 122 21.10 11.12 -6.23
N ASP A 123 20.42 10.76 -7.32
CA ASP A 123 19.92 11.71 -8.30
C ASP A 123 18.52 12.24 -7.95
N ILE A 124 17.66 11.40 -7.38
CA ILE A 124 16.26 11.70 -7.06
C ILE A 124 15.77 10.74 -5.96
N SER A 125 14.82 11.18 -5.13
CA SER A 125 14.15 10.32 -4.15
C SER A 125 12.64 10.18 -4.36
N LEU A 126 12.10 9.02 -3.98
CA LEU A 126 10.67 8.72 -3.90
C LEU A 126 10.29 8.28 -2.49
N HIS A 127 9.27 8.94 -1.94
CA HIS A 127 8.79 8.78 -0.58
C HIS A 127 7.40 8.18 -0.58
N LEU A 128 7.25 7.02 0.05
CA LEU A 128 5.97 6.31 0.11
C LEU A 128 5.26 6.62 1.43
N HIS A 129 3.97 6.87 1.32
CA HIS A 129 3.09 7.20 2.45
C HIS A 129 1.70 6.58 2.29
N ASP A 130 0.99 6.43 3.40
CA ASP A 130 -0.43 6.12 3.36
C ASP A 130 -1.28 7.30 3.86
N GLY A 131 -2.12 7.84 2.99
CA GLY A 131 -2.88 9.06 3.24
C GLY A 131 -4.36 8.77 3.56
N SER A 132 -4.98 9.56 4.45
CA SER A 132 -6.42 9.39 4.73
C SER A 132 -7.30 9.74 3.52
N GLY A 133 -8.46 9.08 3.38
CA GLY A 133 -9.44 9.37 2.32
C GLY A 133 -8.87 9.27 0.91
N TYR A 134 -9.41 10.05 -0.02
CA TYR A 134 -8.98 10.18 -1.41
C TYR A 134 -8.83 11.66 -1.74
N TRP A 135 -7.63 12.12 -2.09
CA TRP A 135 -7.41 13.52 -2.43
C TRP A 135 -8.19 13.90 -3.69
N ARG A 136 -8.82 15.08 -3.68
CA ARG A 136 -9.43 15.72 -4.86
C ARG A 136 -9.16 17.22 -4.80
N SER A 137 -9.00 17.87 -5.94
CA SER A 137 -8.79 19.33 -6.01
C SER A 137 -9.98 20.17 -5.52
N HIS A 138 -11.18 19.56 -5.44
CA HIS A 138 -12.40 20.20 -4.95
C HIS A 138 -13.10 19.27 -3.97
N TYR A 139 -13.84 19.86 -3.04
CA TYR A 139 -14.66 19.10 -2.10
C TYR A 139 -15.79 18.39 -2.86
N VAL A 140 -15.84 17.06 -2.75
CA VAL A 140 -16.97 16.23 -3.18
C VAL A 140 -17.73 15.74 -1.96
N ASN A 141 -17.00 15.18 -0.99
CA ASN A 141 -17.53 14.77 0.31
C ASN A 141 -16.40 14.62 1.34
N ALA A 142 -16.76 14.22 2.56
CA ALA A 142 -15.87 13.87 3.66
C ALA A 142 -14.60 13.07 3.29
N LEU A 143 -14.75 12.16 2.33
CA LEU A 143 -13.73 11.21 1.93
C LEU A 143 -12.99 11.66 0.68
N LEU A 144 -13.61 12.45 -0.19
CA LEU A 144 -13.07 12.94 -1.45
C LEU A 144 -12.99 14.48 -1.41
N ASN A 145 -11.86 15.03 -0.96
CA ASN A 145 -11.67 16.48 -0.85
C ASN A 145 -10.18 16.88 -0.74
N PRO A 146 -9.87 18.19 -0.78
CA PRO A 146 -8.49 18.69 -0.76
C PRO A 146 -7.72 18.48 0.55
N HIS A 147 -8.40 18.14 1.65
CA HIS A 147 -7.74 17.87 2.95
C HIS A 147 -7.35 16.39 3.13
N ARG A 148 -7.67 15.54 2.14
CA ARG A 148 -7.29 14.12 2.11
C ARG A 148 -5.96 13.96 1.40
N TRP A 149 -5.31 12.82 1.59
CA TRP A 149 -4.00 12.55 1.00
C TRP A 149 -3.98 11.26 0.19
N GLY A 150 -4.94 10.35 0.38
CA GLY A 150 -4.90 9.07 -0.30
C GLY A 150 -5.06 9.17 -1.82
N ASN A 151 -4.33 8.31 -2.53
CA ASN A 151 -4.31 8.19 -3.99
C ASN A 151 -3.99 9.51 -4.68
N CYS A 152 -2.87 10.11 -4.30
CA CYS A 152 -2.24 11.15 -5.09
C CYS A 152 -0.72 10.95 -5.12
N SER A 153 -0.10 11.52 -6.14
CA SER A 153 1.35 11.65 -6.21
C SER A 153 1.66 13.13 -6.05
N VAL A 154 2.61 13.44 -5.18
CA VAL A 154 2.79 14.75 -4.56
C VAL A 154 4.13 15.34 -4.96
N VAL A 155 4.12 16.65 -5.17
CA VAL A 155 5.32 17.46 -5.39
C VAL A 155 5.21 18.78 -4.62
N ASP A 156 6.31 19.28 -4.07
CA ASP A 156 6.33 20.55 -3.33
C ASP A 156 6.39 21.79 -4.21
N GLN A 157 6.95 21.66 -5.42
CA GLN A 157 7.08 22.72 -6.42
C GLN A 157 7.22 22.10 -7.82
N PRO A 158 6.78 22.78 -8.89
CA PRO A 158 6.72 22.15 -10.21
C PRO A 158 8.09 21.86 -10.82
N VAL A 159 9.05 22.78 -10.65
CA VAL A 159 10.39 22.71 -11.22
C VAL A 159 11.44 23.10 -10.17
N LEU A 160 12.60 22.43 -10.20
CA LEU A 160 13.81 22.76 -9.47
C LEU A 160 14.90 23.17 -10.49
N GLU A 161 15.01 24.47 -10.75
CA GLU A 161 15.82 25.01 -11.85
C GLU A 161 17.31 24.65 -11.75
N GLY A 162 17.89 24.26 -12.89
CA GLY A 162 19.32 23.92 -12.99
C GLY A 162 19.72 22.65 -12.25
N VAL A 163 18.77 21.76 -11.92
CA VAL A 163 19.01 20.47 -11.29
C VAL A 163 18.63 19.34 -12.24
N LYS A 164 19.47 18.30 -12.31
CA LYS A 164 19.19 17.07 -13.05
C LYS A 164 17.92 16.43 -12.50
N TYR A 165 16.97 16.07 -13.38
CA TYR A 165 15.62 15.62 -13.00
C TYR A 165 14.79 16.66 -12.22
N GLY A 166 15.09 17.95 -12.39
CA GLY A 166 14.36 19.04 -11.74
C GLY A 166 12.94 19.31 -12.25
N GLU A 167 12.48 18.66 -13.34
CA GLU A 167 11.12 18.82 -13.89
C GLU A 167 10.09 17.96 -13.12
N LEU A 168 9.93 18.23 -11.82
CA LEU A 168 9.29 17.36 -10.85
C LEU A 168 7.80 17.07 -11.15
N GLU A 169 7.01 18.09 -11.50
CA GLU A 169 5.60 17.91 -11.83
C GLU A 169 5.41 17.06 -13.09
N GLY A 170 6.38 17.09 -14.02
CA GLY A 170 6.40 16.20 -15.18
C GLY A 170 6.46 14.72 -14.77
N PHE A 171 7.35 14.38 -13.84
CA PHE A 171 7.49 13.01 -13.32
C PHE A 171 6.21 12.53 -12.61
N VAL A 172 5.64 13.39 -11.78
CA VAL A 172 4.42 13.10 -11.02
C VAL A 172 3.20 12.99 -11.93
N THR A 173 3.07 13.85 -12.94
CA THR A 173 2.00 13.78 -13.93
C THR A 173 2.05 12.48 -14.72
N GLN A 174 3.24 12.06 -15.13
CA GLN A 174 3.43 10.77 -15.80
C GLN A 174 3.07 9.60 -14.90
N MET A 175 3.54 9.61 -13.66
CA MET A 175 3.27 8.57 -12.67
C MET A 175 1.77 8.40 -12.42
N VAL A 176 1.05 9.51 -12.25
CA VAL A 176 -0.41 9.49 -12.11
C VAL A 176 -1.09 8.91 -13.36
N ALA A 177 -0.63 9.27 -14.55
CA ALA A 177 -1.17 8.74 -15.80
C ALA A 177 -0.97 7.23 -15.93
N ASP A 178 0.23 6.74 -15.58
CA ASP A 178 0.59 5.32 -15.60
C ASP A 178 -0.24 4.53 -14.59
N ILE A 179 -0.32 4.99 -13.34
CA ILE A 179 -1.15 4.36 -12.30
C ILE A 179 -2.62 4.30 -12.72
N ASN A 180 -3.14 5.36 -13.33
CA ASN A 180 -4.53 5.44 -13.76
C ASN A 180 -4.90 4.50 -14.92
N GLN A 181 -3.92 3.92 -15.63
CA GLN A 181 -4.21 2.81 -16.57
C GLN A 181 -4.60 1.51 -15.85
N HIS A 182 -4.28 1.41 -14.55
CA HIS A 182 -4.34 0.17 -13.78
C HIS A 182 -5.18 0.31 -12.50
N ILE A 183 -6.05 1.34 -12.42
CA ILE A 183 -6.95 1.52 -11.28
C ILE A 183 -7.98 0.40 -11.19
N LEU A 184 -8.18 -0.08 -9.96
CA LEU A 184 -9.10 -1.20 -9.70
C LEU A 184 -10.56 -0.76 -9.58
N ALA A 185 -10.80 0.52 -9.31
CA ALA A 185 -12.13 1.13 -9.24
C ALA A 185 -12.06 2.64 -9.51
N PRO A 186 -13.13 3.27 -10.01
CA PRO A 186 -13.13 4.71 -10.31
C PRO A 186 -12.76 5.61 -9.12
N ILE A 187 -13.17 5.24 -7.89
CA ILE A 187 -12.84 6.00 -6.68
C ILE A 187 -11.32 6.02 -6.40
N HIS A 188 -10.58 5.03 -6.90
CA HIS A 188 -9.13 4.91 -6.71
C HIS A 188 -8.31 5.82 -7.63
N ALA A 189 -8.94 6.60 -8.52
CA ALA A 189 -8.23 7.49 -9.42
C ALA A 189 -7.16 8.33 -8.68
N TYR A 190 -5.93 8.25 -9.18
CA TYR A 190 -4.80 9.03 -8.74
C TYR A 190 -4.84 10.42 -9.35
N HIS A 191 -4.31 11.39 -8.62
CA HIS A 191 -4.22 12.77 -9.08
C HIS A 191 -2.86 13.38 -8.71
N VAL A 192 -2.46 14.38 -9.48
CA VAL A 192 -1.30 15.22 -9.16
C VAL A 192 -1.69 16.17 -8.03
N HIS A 193 -0.92 16.19 -6.95
CA HIS A 193 -1.09 17.13 -5.85
C HIS A 193 0.17 17.97 -5.68
N ASN A 194 0.15 19.18 -6.23
CA ASN A 194 1.20 20.16 -6.00
C ASN A 194 0.87 20.95 -4.72
N THR A 195 1.66 20.77 -3.66
CA THR A 195 1.42 21.47 -2.39
C THR A 195 1.81 22.94 -2.49
N ASP A 196 2.72 23.31 -3.40
CA ASP A 196 3.26 24.67 -3.54
C ASP A 196 3.80 25.20 -2.20
N THR A 197 4.58 24.34 -1.54
CA THR A 197 4.93 24.43 -0.11
C THR A 197 5.54 25.78 0.25
N LYS A 198 6.47 26.27 -0.58
CA LYS A 198 7.16 27.55 -0.34
C LYS A 198 6.25 28.75 -0.59
N ALA A 199 5.48 28.76 -1.69
CA ALA A 199 4.65 29.92 -2.01
C ALA A 199 3.46 30.06 -1.05
N LYS A 200 2.94 28.95 -0.53
CA LYS A 200 1.84 28.94 0.45
C LYS A 200 2.28 29.12 1.90
N SER A 201 3.59 29.17 2.16
CA SER A 201 4.15 29.25 3.53
C SER A 201 3.60 28.17 4.47
N ASP A 202 3.37 26.96 3.95
CA ASP A 202 2.80 25.84 4.70
C ASP A 202 3.80 25.39 5.79
N GLN A 203 3.57 25.87 7.01
CA GLN A 203 4.49 25.67 8.15
C GLN A 203 4.74 24.19 8.48
N GLU A 204 3.78 23.31 8.18
CA GLU A 204 3.89 21.88 8.42
C GLU A 204 4.78 21.23 7.35
N GLN A 205 4.57 21.56 6.07
CA GLN A 205 5.34 21.00 4.96
C GLN A 205 6.76 21.58 4.86
N LEU A 206 6.97 22.81 5.32
CA LEU A 206 8.32 23.41 5.45
C LEU A 206 9.26 22.63 6.38
N ARG A 207 8.72 21.73 7.21
CA ARG A 207 9.48 20.87 8.13
C ARG A 207 9.56 19.41 7.68
N ALA A 208 8.98 19.10 6.52
CA ALA A 208 8.93 17.76 5.96
C ALA A 208 10.23 17.38 5.24
N LEU A 209 10.40 16.08 5.07
CA LEU A 209 11.58 15.51 4.43
C LEU A 209 11.73 16.01 2.99
N THR A 210 10.69 15.93 2.17
CA THR A 210 10.77 16.30 0.75
C THR A 210 11.17 17.76 0.58
N PHE A 211 10.64 18.66 1.39
CA PHE A 211 11.05 20.07 1.39
C PHE A 211 12.52 20.26 1.76
N TYR A 212 13.03 19.52 2.76
CA TYR A 212 14.45 19.53 3.08
C TYR A 212 15.32 19.05 1.91
N SER A 213 14.93 17.95 1.24
CA SER A 213 15.65 17.43 0.08
C SER A 213 15.74 18.47 -1.05
N LEU A 214 14.64 19.15 -1.35
CA LEU A 214 14.61 20.22 -2.34
C LEU A 214 15.47 21.42 -1.93
N SER A 215 15.51 21.75 -0.64
CA SER A 215 16.35 22.85 -0.11
C SER A 215 17.85 22.61 -0.33
N ILE A 216 18.29 21.34 -0.37
CA ILE A 216 19.67 20.95 -0.70
C ILE A 216 19.86 20.62 -2.19
N ARG A 217 18.93 21.08 -3.04
CA ARG A 217 18.93 20.90 -4.50
C ARG A 217 18.88 19.42 -4.95
N LYS A 218 18.20 18.57 -4.19
CA LYS A 218 17.94 17.17 -4.53
C LYS A 218 16.46 16.98 -4.90
N PRO A 219 16.13 16.50 -6.11
CA PRO A 219 14.77 16.15 -6.50
C PRO A 219 14.15 15.13 -5.56
N ALA A 220 12.93 15.40 -5.08
CA ALA A 220 12.18 14.50 -4.22
C ALA A 220 10.70 14.50 -4.58
N LEU A 221 10.12 13.31 -4.65
CA LEU A 221 8.71 13.08 -4.99
C LEU A 221 8.06 12.22 -3.89
N THR A 222 6.74 12.32 -3.77
CA THR A 222 5.96 11.50 -2.83
C THR A 222 4.84 10.75 -3.54
N ASN A 223 4.55 9.53 -3.11
CA ASN A 223 3.35 8.80 -3.48
C ASN A 223 2.54 8.43 -2.23
N GLU A 224 1.24 8.71 -2.27
CA GLU A 224 0.31 8.49 -1.15
C GLU A 224 -0.77 7.49 -1.55
N ALA A 225 -0.79 6.31 -0.93
CA ALA A 225 -1.87 5.34 -1.11
C ALA A 225 -2.97 5.54 -0.05
N SER A 226 -4.23 5.38 -0.42
CA SER A 226 -5.33 5.62 0.52
C SER A 226 -5.38 4.63 1.69
N LYS A 227 -5.50 5.16 2.92
CA LYS A 227 -5.77 4.36 4.13
C LYS A 227 -7.13 3.64 4.08
N GLU A 228 -8.02 4.01 3.17
CA GLU A 228 -9.29 3.32 2.95
C GLU A 228 -9.10 1.96 2.29
N LEU A 229 -7.98 1.74 1.60
CA LEU A 229 -7.66 0.49 0.91
C LEU A 229 -7.14 -0.57 1.87
N ASP A 230 -7.32 -1.84 1.51
CA ASP A 230 -6.64 -2.94 2.19
C ASP A 230 -5.13 -2.96 1.89
N LEU A 231 -4.36 -3.66 2.72
CA LEU A 231 -2.90 -3.56 2.72
C LEU A 231 -2.29 -3.89 1.35
N HIS A 232 -2.69 -5.02 0.75
CA HIS A 232 -2.12 -5.45 -0.54
C HIS A 232 -2.52 -4.51 -1.68
N THR A 233 -3.69 -3.88 -1.62
CA THR A 233 -4.08 -2.86 -2.61
C THR A 233 -3.27 -1.57 -2.46
N ARG A 234 -2.94 -1.15 -1.22
CA ARG A 234 -2.02 -0.02 -1.02
C ARG A 234 -0.64 -0.32 -1.59
N VAL A 235 -0.12 -1.52 -1.29
CA VAL A 235 1.19 -1.97 -1.79
C VAL A 235 1.20 -2.04 -3.32
N TYR A 236 0.14 -2.56 -3.93
CA TYR A 236 -0.02 -2.58 -5.38
C TYR A 236 0.13 -1.20 -6.01
N TYR A 237 -0.55 -0.17 -5.49
CA TYR A 237 -0.43 1.18 -6.06
C TYR A 237 0.92 1.83 -5.82
N HIS A 238 1.55 1.58 -4.67
CA HIS A 238 2.92 2.03 -4.42
C HIS A 238 3.92 1.38 -5.38
N LEU A 239 3.77 0.09 -5.67
CA LEU A 239 4.62 -0.60 -6.65
C LEU A 239 4.42 -0.05 -8.06
N LEU A 240 3.19 0.29 -8.47
CA LEU A 240 2.96 0.98 -9.74
C LEU A 240 3.68 2.33 -9.81
N ALA A 241 3.67 3.10 -8.72
CA ALA A 241 4.38 4.38 -8.63
C ALA A 241 5.90 4.19 -8.76
N ILE A 242 6.46 3.17 -8.10
CA ILE A 242 7.88 2.81 -8.16
C ILE A 242 8.27 2.37 -9.58
N GLU A 243 7.54 1.42 -10.18
CA GLU A 243 7.79 0.94 -11.55
C GLU A 243 7.73 2.09 -12.57
N SER A 244 6.75 2.98 -12.44
CA SER A 244 6.66 4.19 -13.27
C SER A 244 7.93 5.04 -13.13
N LEU A 245 8.32 5.44 -11.91
CA LEU A 245 9.47 6.33 -11.75
C LEU A 245 10.78 5.69 -12.25
N MET A 246 11.00 4.41 -11.97
CA MET A 246 12.16 3.68 -12.51
C MET A 246 12.17 3.71 -14.04
N GLY A 247 11.02 3.45 -14.67
CA GLY A 247 10.85 3.53 -16.12
C GLY A 247 11.17 4.91 -16.70
N GLN A 248 10.66 5.97 -16.07
CA GLN A 248 10.92 7.35 -16.47
C GLN A 248 12.40 7.75 -16.34
N LEU A 249 13.12 7.17 -15.37
CA LEU A 249 14.56 7.34 -15.19
C LEU A 249 15.39 6.44 -16.11
N GLY A 250 14.76 5.49 -16.82
CA GLY A 250 15.47 4.48 -17.61
C GLY A 250 16.24 3.46 -16.77
N ILE A 251 15.83 3.27 -15.50
CA ILE A 251 16.30 2.21 -14.61
C ILE A 251 15.63 0.91 -15.06
N GLY A 252 16.45 -0.08 -15.43
CA GLY A 252 15.99 -1.39 -15.88
C GLY A 252 15.79 -2.31 -14.68
N PHE A 253 14.73 -3.12 -14.69
CA PHE A 253 14.45 -4.05 -13.61
C PHE A 253 13.76 -5.33 -14.10
N GLU A 254 13.81 -6.34 -13.24
CA GLU A 254 13.04 -7.58 -13.33
C GLU A 254 12.24 -7.77 -12.05
N ARG A 255 11.09 -8.44 -12.14
CA ARG A 255 10.36 -8.95 -10.97
C ARG A 255 9.93 -10.40 -11.17
N ASP A 256 9.70 -11.10 -10.07
CA ASP A 256 9.41 -12.54 -10.06
C ASP A 256 7.93 -12.90 -9.88
N PHE A 257 7.04 -11.91 -9.97
CA PHE A 257 5.59 -12.05 -9.89
C PHE A 257 4.91 -11.10 -10.86
N GLU A 258 3.69 -11.39 -11.30
CA GLU A 258 2.85 -10.43 -12.02
C GLU A 258 2.22 -9.43 -11.03
N LEU A 259 2.35 -8.12 -11.30
CA LEU A 259 1.86 -7.06 -10.42
C LEU A 259 0.33 -6.97 -10.43
N THR A 260 -0.31 -7.78 -9.59
CA THR A 260 -1.76 -7.76 -9.32
C THR A 260 -2.02 -7.77 -7.81
N PRO A 261 -3.16 -7.25 -7.32
CA PRO A 261 -3.49 -7.26 -5.89
C PRO A 261 -3.43 -8.65 -5.26
N LYS A 262 -3.84 -9.69 -6.01
CA LYS A 262 -3.80 -11.09 -5.57
C LYS A 262 -2.38 -11.58 -5.35
N ASN A 263 -1.51 -11.41 -6.35
CA ASN A 263 -0.13 -11.89 -6.25
C ASN A 263 0.62 -11.11 -5.17
N VAL A 264 0.38 -9.80 -5.06
CA VAL A 264 0.88 -8.98 -3.94
C VAL A 264 0.41 -9.55 -2.60
N SER A 265 -0.86 -9.92 -2.45
CA SER A 265 -1.36 -10.54 -1.22
C SER A 265 -0.68 -11.87 -0.90
N GLN A 266 -0.33 -12.68 -1.90
CA GLN A 266 0.36 -13.96 -1.70
C GLN A 266 1.80 -13.75 -1.20
N ILE A 267 2.56 -12.86 -1.83
CA ILE A 267 3.98 -12.60 -1.49
C ILE A 267 4.15 -11.69 -0.26
N LEU A 268 3.06 -11.06 0.20
CA LEU A 268 3.00 -10.41 1.50
C LEU A 268 2.76 -11.40 2.65
N SER A 269 2.38 -12.66 2.38
CA SER A 269 2.07 -13.63 3.43
C SER A 269 3.31 -13.93 4.28
N PRO A 270 3.19 -13.95 5.62
CA PRO A 270 4.30 -14.41 6.47
C PRO A 270 4.59 -15.90 6.27
N SER A 271 3.66 -16.71 5.75
CA SER A 271 3.85 -18.16 5.61
C SER A 271 4.94 -18.56 4.61
N ILE A 272 5.43 -17.63 3.77
CA ILE A 272 6.58 -17.87 2.87
C ILE A 272 7.89 -17.32 3.44
N LEU A 273 7.89 -16.84 4.68
CA LEU A 273 9.04 -16.25 5.35
C LEU A 273 9.53 -17.17 6.47
N GLN A 274 10.80 -17.01 6.82
CA GLN A 274 11.40 -17.60 8.00
C GLN A 274 12.23 -16.56 8.76
N MET A 275 12.44 -16.80 10.05
CA MET A 275 13.40 -16.08 10.86
C MET A 275 14.52 -17.04 11.27
N LYS A 276 15.76 -16.59 11.20
CA LYS A 276 16.89 -17.19 11.90
C LYS A 276 17.35 -16.33 13.05
N ILE A 277 17.68 -16.94 14.18
CA ILE A 277 18.21 -16.28 15.37
C ILE A 277 19.56 -16.93 15.72
N GLU A 278 20.63 -16.12 15.75
CA GLU A 278 22.02 -16.52 16.05
C GLU A 278 22.55 -17.70 15.23
N GLU A 279 21.98 -17.98 14.04
CA GLU A 279 22.21 -19.20 13.26
C GLU A 279 21.94 -20.53 14.00
N ARG A 280 21.42 -20.48 15.24
CA ARG A 280 21.12 -21.67 16.07
C ARG A 280 19.67 -22.10 16.00
N ILE A 281 18.78 -21.19 15.59
CA ILE A 281 17.33 -21.36 15.57
C ILE A 281 16.85 -20.91 14.19
N SER A 282 16.16 -21.79 13.45
CA SER A 282 15.30 -21.38 12.34
C SER A 282 13.84 -21.51 12.75
N LEU A 283 13.03 -20.52 12.41
CA LEU A 283 11.61 -20.48 12.72
C LEU A 283 10.83 -20.16 11.43
N PRO A 284 10.22 -21.16 10.77
CA PRO A 284 9.29 -20.89 9.68
C PRO A 284 8.07 -20.15 10.23
N LEU A 285 7.59 -19.13 9.52
CA LEU A 285 6.53 -18.24 10.01
C LEU A 285 5.13 -18.69 9.55
N VAL A 286 5.00 -19.97 9.19
CA VAL A 286 3.78 -20.62 8.72
C VAL A 286 2.81 -20.82 9.89
N ASP A 287 1.70 -20.10 9.88
CA ASP A 287 0.56 -20.29 10.79
C ASP A 287 0.96 -20.50 12.27
N LEU A 288 1.94 -19.74 12.75
CA LEU A 288 2.46 -19.85 14.10
C LEU A 288 1.35 -19.82 15.16
N ARG A 289 1.54 -20.60 16.23
CA ARG A 289 0.70 -20.50 17.42
C ARG A 289 0.80 -19.09 18.01
N PRO A 290 -0.26 -18.56 18.63
CA PRO A 290 -0.21 -17.22 19.23
C PRO A 290 0.83 -17.09 20.33
N GLN A 291 1.17 -18.18 21.02
CA GLN A 291 2.14 -18.22 22.09
C GLN A 291 3.09 -19.40 21.89
N LEU A 292 4.39 -19.15 22.04
CA LEU A 292 5.44 -20.16 22.04
C LEU A 292 6.14 -20.10 23.40
N THR A 293 5.94 -21.12 24.24
CA THR A 293 6.48 -21.18 25.60
C THR A 293 7.84 -21.85 25.63
N HIS A 294 8.63 -21.53 26.67
CA HIS A 294 9.97 -22.09 26.85
C HIS A 294 10.82 -21.89 25.59
N PHE A 295 10.76 -20.68 25.01
CA PHE A 295 11.46 -20.40 23.75
C PHE A 295 12.90 -19.98 24.05
N PRO A 296 13.93 -20.68 23.56
CA PRO A 296 15.31 -20.35 23.93
C PRO A 296 15.71 -18.99 23.35
N LEU A 297 16.11 -18.06 24.22
CA LEU A 297 16.80 -16.81 23.86
C LEU A 297 18.06 -16.65 24.71
N PRO A 298 19.14 -16.07 24.17
CA PRO A 298 20.39 -15.96 24.91
C PRO A 298 20.25 -14.99 26.08
N LYS A 299 20.65 -15.44 27.27
CA LYS A 299 20.69 -14.58 28.46
C LYS A 299 21.74 -13.48 28.30
N ASN A 300 21.54 -12.34 28.96
CA ASN A 300 22.46 -11.20 28.97
C ASN A 300 22.76 -10.56 27.60
N VAL A 301 21.98 -10.87 26.57
CA VAL A 301 22.03 -10.21 25.26
C VAL A 301 20.74 -9.43 25.06
N SER A 302 20.84 -8.14 24.76
CA SER A 302 19.66 -7.34 24.44
C SER A 302 19.10 -7.74 23.08
N LEU A 303 17.77 -7.63 22.89
CA LEU A 303 17.14 -7.98 21.61
C LEU A 303 17.71 -7.18 20.42
N LYS A 304 18.16 -5.93 20.67
CA LYS A 304 18.81 -5.07 19.66
C LYS A 304 20.13 -5.68 19.14
N ASN A 305 20.83 -6.43 19.99
CA ASN A 305 22.13 -7.02 19.66
C ASN A 305 22.01 -8.46 19.15
N LEU A 306 20.79 -9.00 19.03
CA LEU A 306 20.59 -10.34 18.46
C LEU A 306 20.81 -10.33 16.94
N THR A 307 21.57 -11.32 16.48
CA THR A 307 21.69 -11.61 15.06
C THR A 307 20.40 -12.26 14.59
N ILE A 308 19.56 -11.48 13.92
CA ILE A 308 18.31 -11.95 13.30
C ILE A 308 18.42 -11.82 11.79
N GLN A 309 18.21 -12.93 11.09
CA GLN A 309 18.15 -12.97 9.62
C GLN A 309 16.76 -13.38 9.13
N SER A 310 16.29 -12.71 8.08
CA SER A 310 15.06 -13.07 7.38
C SER A 310 15.13 -12.54 5.95
N GLN A 311 14.31 -13.11 5.06
CA GLN A 311 14.09 -12.53 3.73
C GLN A 311 13.49 -11.12 3.83
N SER A 312 12.63 -10.88 4.84
CA SER A 312 12.04 -9.57 5.08
C SER A 312 12.92 -8.69 5.97
N ARG A 313 12.93 -7.39 5.68
CA ARG A 313 13.64 -6.35 6.44
C ARG A 313 12.76 -5.66 7.49
N ILE A 314 11.47 -6.01 7.56
CA ILE A 314 10.50 -5.43 8.51
C ILE A 314 10.10 -6.42 9.60
N LEU A 315 10.93 -7.41 9.84
CA LEU A 315 10.72 -8.48 10.81
C LEU A 315 11.58 -8.24 12.06
N GLY A 316 11.03 -8.43 13.25
CA GLY A 316 11.77 -8.13 14.49
C GLY A 316 11.14 -8.72 15.76
N LEU A 317 11.90 -8.63 16.86
CA LEU A 317 11.52 -9.10 18.20
C LEU A 317 11.39 -7.93 19.17
N VAL A 318 10.20 -7.69 19.71
CA VAL A 318 9.92 -6.53 20.56
C VAL A 318 9.66 -6.97 21.99
N ASN A 319 10.37 -6.40 22.96
CA ASN A 319 10.13 -6.68 24.38
C ASN A 319 8.72 -6.22 24.79
N GLN A 320 8.06 -7.03 25.61
CA GLN A 320 6.80 -6.71 26.26
C GLN A 320 6.95 -6.66 27.78
N SER A 321 5.93 -6.08 28.43
CA SER A 321 5.84 -6.14 29.90
C SER A 321 5.90 -7.60 30.40
N LYS A 322 6.52 -7.81 31.56
CA LYS A 322 6.68 -9.13 32.22
C LYS A 322 7.59 -10.13 31.50
N GLY A 323 8.46 -9.68 30.60
CA GLY A 323 9.53 -10.50 30.02
C GLY A 323 9.13 -11.36 28.82
N ALA A 324 7.91 -11.21 28.31
CA ALA A 324 7.51 -11.78 27.02
C ALA A 324 8.12 -11.00 25.85
N VAL A 325 8.24 -11.64 24.68
CA VAL A 325 8.82 -11.04 23.47
C VAL A 325 7.87 -11.26 22.30
N GLU A 326 7.46 -10.19 21.62
CA GLU A 326 6.62 -10.29 20.41
C GLU A 326 7.48 -10.48 19.17
N LEU A 327 7.17 -11.52 18.40
CA LEU A 327 7.64 -11.70 17.04
C LEU A 327 6.74 -10.92 16.09
N LYS A 328 7.27 -9.86 15.48
CA LYS A 328 6.54 -8.96 14.59
C LYS A 328 7.00 -9.03 13.14
N TYR A 329 6.04 -8.83 12.24
CA TYR A 329 6.25 -8.56 10.82
C TYR A 329 5.49 -7.27 10.47
N GLY A 330 6.23 -6.18 10.28
CA GLY A 330 5.69 -4.83 10.32
C GLY A 330 5.03 -4.55 11.67
N TYR A 331 3.81 -4.03 11.62
CA TYR A 331 3.00 -3.77 12.82
C TYR A 331 2.34 -5.03 13.42
N LYS A 332 2.31 -6.16 12.69
CA LYS A 332 1.54 -7.34 13.09
C LYS A 332 2.37 -8.25 13.99
N THR A 333 1.84 -8.56 15.17
CA THR A 333 2.34 -9.66 16.02
C THR A 333 1.96 -10.99 15.39
N LEU A 334 2.97 -11.79 15.00
CA LEU A 334 2.80 -13.14 14.47
C LEU A 334 2.66 -14.18 15.60
N SER A 335 3.48 -14.02 16.65
CA SER A 335 3.46 -14.85 17.85
C SER A 335 4.09 -14.12 19.04
N THR A 336 3.76 -14.53 20.26
CA THR A 336 4.43 -14.09 21.49
C THR A 336 5.29 -15.22 22.03
N LEU A 337 6.59 -14.96 22.10
CA LEU A 337 7.59 -15.84 22.69
C LEU A 337 7.61 -15.61 24.21
N TYR A 338 7.52 -16.68 24.99
CA TYR A 338 7.83 -16.66 26.42
C TYR A 338 9.21 -17.28 26.59
N PRO A 339 10.26 -16.44 26.72
CA PRO A 339 11.61 -16.94 26.59
C PRO A 339 12.08 -17.69 27.83
N ASP A 340 12.83 -18.76 27.60
CA ASP A 340 13.78 -19.28 28.58
C ASP A 340 15.12 -18.59 28.30
N TRP A 341 15.46 -17.60 29.12
CA TRP A 341 16.72 -16.88 29.03
C TRP A 341 17.88 -17.77 29.46
N ILE A 342 18.66 -18.26 28.50
CA ILE A 342 19.61 -19.36 28.72
C ILE A 342 20.99 -19.06 28.11
N GLU A 343 22.05 -19.71 28.62
CA GLU A 343 23.36 -19.64 27.97
C GLU A 343 23.32 -20.34 26.62
N PHE A 344 23.95 -19.73 25.62
CA PHE A 344 24.14 -20.33 24.31
C PHE A 344 25.55 -20.91 24.21
N ASP A 345 25.63 -22.19 23.88
CA ASP A 345 26.86 -22.88 23.49
C ASP A 345 26.91 -22.92 21.96
N ASN A 346 28.06 -22.56 21.40
CA ASN A 346 28.27 -22.44 19.97
C ASN A 346 29.17 -23.54 19.38
N ASP A 347 29.57 -24.55 20.17
CA ASP A 347 30.51 -25.60 19.77
C ASP A 347 29.93 -26.59 18.74
N LEU A 348 28.61 -26.82 18.76
CA LEU A 348 27.97 -27.82 17.91
C LEU A 348 27.65 -27.28 16.51
N GLU A 349 28.27 -27.82 15.46
CA GLU A 349 28.02 -27.35 14.07
C GLU A 349 26.93 -28.15 13.33
N SER A 350 26.82 -29.45 13.58
CA SER A 350 25.89 -30.34 12.87
C SER A 350 25.46 -31.53 13.71
N VAL A 351 24.38 -32.18 13.28
CA VAL A 351 23.77 -33.33 13.95
C VAL A 351 23.53 -34.44 12.93
N LYS A 352 23.76 -35.68 13.35
CA LYS A 352 23.39 -36.86 12.58
C LYS A 352 21.95 -37.26 12.93
N VAL A 353 21.11 -37.34 11.90
CA VAL A 353 19.70 -37.68 12.02
C VAL A 353 19.33 -38.77 11.03
N ILE A 354 18.40 -39.64 11.39
CA ILE A 354 17.80 -40.60 10.47
C ILE A 354 16.39 -40.11 10.18
N ILE A 355 16.14 -39.73 8.93
CA ILE A 355 14.84 -39.19 8.48
C ILE A 355 14.24 -40.22 7.53
N ASP A 356 13.08 -40.77 7.90
CA ASP A 356 12.39 -41.79 7.11
C ASP A 356 13.31 -42.96 6.72
N GLY A 357 14.13 -43.42 7.67
CA GLY A 357 15.12 -44.50 7.47
C GLY A 357 16.41 -44.09 6.74
N VAL A 358 16.52 -42.84 6.27
CA VAL A 358 17.71 -42.33 5.57
C VAL A 358 18.55 -41.49 6.53
N ARG A 359 19.77 -41.95 6.79
CA ARG A 359 20.76 -41.21 7.57
C ARG A 359 21.23 -39.95 6.84
N LYS A 360 21.23 -38.81 7.52
CA LYS A 360 21.71 -37.51 7.03
C LYS A 360 22.52 -36.78 8.11
N VAL A 361 23.41 -35.90 7.67
CA VAL A 361 24.09 -34.91 8.53
C VAL A 361 23.47 -33.55 8.22
N VAL A 362 22.91 -32.90 9.23
CA VAL A 362 22.23 -31.61 9.09
C VAL A 362 22.94 -30.54 9.92
N PRO A 363 23.20 -29.34 9.38
CA PRO A 363 23.68 -28.22 10.17
C PRO A 363 22.71 -27.90 11.31
N VAL A 364 23.23 -27.42 12.44
CA VAL A 364 22.38 -26.85 13.49
C VAL A 364 21.53 -25.69 12.96
N GLY A 365 20.38 -25.43 13.59
CA GLY A 365 19.47 -24.40 13.11
C GLY A 365 18.73 -24.76 11.83
N SER A 366 18.82 -25.98 11.31
CA SER A 366 18.11 -26.39 10.09
C SER A 366 16.62 -26.66 10.32
N ILE A 367 15.83 -26.47 9.26
CA ILE A 367 14.47 -27.02 9.15
C ILE A 367 14.56 -28.35 8.41
N ILE A 368 13.97 -29.40 8.98
CA ILE A 368 14.00 -30.77 8.50
C ILE A 368 12.58 -31.17 8.10
N GLU A 369 12.37 -31.45 6.83
CA GLU A 369 11.11 -32.03 6.35
C GLU A 369 11.13 -33.55 6.52
N VAL A 370 10.08 -34.09 7.14
CA VAL A 370 9.92 -35.49 7.52
C VAL A 370 8.57 -35.99 7.01
N LYS A 371 8.50 -37.21 6.47
CA LYS A 371 7.22 -37.81 6.06
C LYS A 371 6.59 -38.63 7.17
N GLU A 372 7.38 -39.48 7.81
CA GLU A 372 6.91 -40.50 8.75
C GLU A 372 7.61 -40.40 10.10
N SER A 373 8.95 -40.41 10.10
CA SER A 373 9.73 -40.56 11.32
C SER A 373 11.10 -39.85 11.31
N ILE A 374 11.55 -39.51 12.51
CA ILE A 374 12.86 -38.93 12.75
C ILE A 374 13.52 -39.59 13.96
N GLU A 375 14.83 -39.77 13.89
CA GLU A 375 15.69 -40.20 14.99
C GLU A 375 16.94 -39.33 15.05
N PHE A 376 17.36 -38.96 16.25
CA PHE A 376 18.62 -38.27 16.51
C PHE A 376 19.67 -39.29 16.97
N GLU A 377 20.81 -39.39 16.28
CA GLU A 377 21.90 -40.23 16.77
C GLU A 377 22.47 -39.66 18.09
N PRO A 378 23.01 -40.49 18.99
CA PRO A 378 23.69 -40.02 20.18
C PRO A 378 24.79 -39.00 19.85
N ILE A 379 24.79 -37.89 20.59
CA ILE A 379 25.74 -36.78 20.45
C ILE A 379 26.56 -36.73 21.73
N ALA A 380 27.90 -36.78 21.62
CA ALA A 380 28.78 -36.74 22.79
C ALA A 380 28.51 -35.47 23.62
N ASP A 381 28.37 -35.63 24.94
CA ASP A 381 28.12 -34.55 25.92
C ASP A 381 26.84 -33.72 25.71
N HIS A 382 25.97 -34.12 24.79
CA HIS A 382 24.73 -33.42 24.51
C HIS A 382 23.50 -34.30 24.72
N ARG A 383 22.38 -33.65 25.07
CA ARG A 383 21.05 -34.25 25.08
C ARG A 383 20.15 -33.58 24.05
N VAL A 384 19.20 -34.34 23.52
CA VAL A 384 18.14 -33.82 22.65
C VAL A 384 16.81 -33.91 23.38
N ASN A 385 16.07 -32.80 23.39
CA ASN A 385 14.70 -32.70 23.90
C ASN A 385 13.77 -32.35 22.72
N VAL A 386 12.95 -33.29 22.30
CA VAL A 386 11.99 -33.17 21.21
C VAL A 386 10.67 -32.67 21.80
N ILE A 387 10.42 -31.37 21.65
CA ILE A 387 9.29 -30.70 22.29
C ILE A 387 7.97 -31.24 21.75
N GLY A 388 7.18 -31.83 22.64
CA GLY A 388 5.92 -32.48 22.32
C GLY A 388 6.01 -34.00 22.22
N TYR A 389 7.19 -34.59 22.39
CA TYR A 389 7.38 -36.03 22.60
C TYR A 389 7.75 -36.28 24.08
N VAL A 390 7.47 -37.50 24.54
CA VAL A 390 7.93 -37.99 25.84
C VAL A 390 8.31 -39.46 25.65
N LYS A 391 9.58 -39.78 25.92
CA LYS A 391 10.05 -41.16 25.86
C LYS A 391 9.27 -42.04 26.87
N PRO A 392 8.80 -43.25 26.47
CA PRO A 392 8.06 -44.12 27.38
C PRO A 392 8.84 -44.41 28.67
N ASN A 393 8.16 -44.23 29.81
CA ASN A 393 8.70 -44.39 31.16
C ASN A 393 9.80 -43.39 31.58
N ASP A 394 10.09 -42.36 30.78
CA ASP A 394 10.99 -41.28 31.17
C ASP A 394 10.26 -40.26 32.04
N THR A 395 10.74 -40.08 33.27
CA THR A 395 10.24 -39.08 34.23
C THR A 395 11.31 -38.03 34.56
N SER A 396 12.41 -37.99 33.81
CA SER A 396 13.51 -37.07 34.05
C SER A 396 13.12 -35.63 33.72
N GLU A 397 13.62 -34.68 34.52
CA GLU A 397 13.43 -33.25 34.26
C GLU A 397 14.22 -32.77 33.02
N ARG A 398 15.22 -33.54 32.58
CA ARG A 398 16.09 -33.24 31.44
C ARG A 398 16.20 -34.47 30.54
N PRO A 399 15.17 -34.75 29.73
CA PRO A 399 15.15 -35.93 28.89
C PRO A 399 16.28 -35.87 27.85
N ASN A 400 16.72 -37.07 27.46
CA ASN A 400 17.60 -37.29 26.31
C ASN A 400 16.95 -38.31 25.38
N GLU A 401 16.46 -37.82 24.25
CA GLU A 401 15.62 -38.56 23.31
C GLU A 401 16.40 -38.97 22.05
N THR A 402 17.72 -39.10 22.18
CA THR A 402 18.59 -39.70 21.16
C THR A 402 18.44 -41.23 21.12
N GLY A 403 18.74 -41.82 19.96
CA GLY A 403 18.67 -43.27 19.71
C GLY A 403 17.25 -43.85 19.76
N VAL A 404 16.23 -43.02 19.53
CA VAL A 404 14.82 -43.42 19.49
C VAL A 404 14.19 -42.90 18.21
N THR A 405 13.54 -43.78 17.46
CA THR A 405 12.72 -43.40 16.31
C THR A 405 11.38 -42.82 16.79
N ILE A 406 11.09 -41.58 16.39
CA ILE A 406 9.88 -40.84 16.78
C ILE A 406 9.00 -40.65 15.53
N TYR A 407 7.74 -41.08 15.58
CA TYR A 407 6.78 -40.94 14.49
C TYR A 407 5.87 -39.72 14.71
N LYS A 408 5.27 -39.20 13.63
CA LYS A 408 4.30 -38.07 13.69
C LYS A 408 3.24 -38.23 14.79
N LYS A 409 2.73 -39.46 14.95
CA LYS A 409 1.66 -39.82 15.90
C LYS A 409 2.09 -39.74 17.36
N ASP A 410 3.39 -39.77 17.63
CA ASP A 410 3.96 -39.74 18.98
C ASP A 410 4.08 -38.29 19.50
N PHE A 411 3.96 -37.30 18.61
CA PHE A 411 3.96 -35.89 18.97
C PHE A 411 2.59 -35.43 19.48
N ILE A 412 2.60 -34.75 20.62
CA ILE A 412 1.43 -34.10 21.22
C ILE A 412 1.16 -32.77 20.50
N PRO A 413 0.04 -32.61 19.77
CA PRO A 413 -0.16 -31.49 18.85
C PRO A 413 -0.10 -30.09 19.47
N ARG A 414 -0.48 -29.92 20.74
CA ARG A 414 -0.49 -28.60 21.41
C ARG A 414 0.89 -27.96 21.58
N PHE A 415 1.98 -28.75 21.47
CA PHE A 415 3.36 -28.30 21.62
C PHE A 415 4.06 -27.94 20.30
N SER A 416 3.35 -28.08 19.18
CA SER A 416 3.83 -27.62 17.87
C SER A 416 4.03 -26.10 17.82
N LEU A 417 4.91 -25.66 16.91
CA LEU A 417 5.12 -24.26 16.56
C LEU A 417 3.93 -23.67 15.79
N ASP A 418 3.28 -24.47 14.95
CA ASP A 418 2.17 -24.07 14.08
C ASP A 418 0.80 -24.50 14.64
N LYS A 419 -0.26 -23.85 14.16
CA LYS A 419 -1.64 -24.18 14.59
C LYS A 419 -2.09 -25.56 14.13
N ASN A 420 -1.56 -26.09 13.02
CA ASN A 420 -2.00 -27.34 12.40
C ASN A 420 -1.30 -28.58 12.98
N GLY A 421 -0.37 -28.41 13.93
CA GLY A 421 0.26 -29.53 14.61
C GLY A 421 1.27 -30.26 13.73
N GLN A 422 1.93 -29.57 12.81
CA GLN A 422 2.85 -30.17 11.82
C GLN A 422 4.32 -29.84 12.05
N ILE A 423 4.62 -28.78 12.80
CA ILE A 423 5.96 -28.25 12.96
C ILE A 423 6.35 -28.29 14.44
N TYR A 424 7.47 -28.91 14.78
CA TYR A 424 7.93 -29.12 16.17
C TYR A 424 9.38 -28.70 16.34
N ARG A 425 9.79 -28.54 17.61
CA ARG A 425 11.17 -28.20 17.99
C ARG A 425 11.90 -29.45 18.46
N ALA A 426 13.15 -29.62 18.06
CA ALA A 426 14.12 -30.47 18.73
C ALA A 426 15.23 -29.57 19.25
N GLU A 427 15.31 -29.44 20.56
CA GLU A 427 16.26 -28.56 21.25
C GLU A 427 17.42 -29.37 21.79
N ILE A 428 18.64 -28.89 21.55
CA ILE A 428 19.88 -29.59 21.84
C ILE A 428 20.62 -28.81 22.92
N TYR A 429 21.10 -29.53 23.93
CA TYR A 429 21.74 -28.93 25.10
C TYR A 429 23.03 -29.65 25.46
N LYS A 430 24.07 -28.89 25.81
CA LYS A 430 25.26 -29.36 26.51
C LYS A 430 25.13 -28.93 27.98
N ASP A 431 25.00 -29.90 28.89
CA ASP A 431 24.61 -29.67 30.28
C ASP A 431 23.31 -28.83 30.43
N LYS A 432 23.47 -27.55 30.78
CA LYS A 432 22.41 -26.55 30.96
C LYS A 432 22.41 -25.48 29.86
N ALA A 433 23.42 -25.44 28.99
CA ALA A 433 23.51 -24.49 27.91
C ALA A 433 22.74 -24.99 26.69
N PHE A 434 22.07 -24.07 25.99
CA PHE A 434 21.39 -24.33 24.73
C PHE A 434 22.41 -24.31 23.59
N SER A 435 22.52 -25.40 22.84
CA SER A 435 23.46 -25.50 21.72
C SER A 435 22.79 -25.16 20.39
N ALA A 436 21.56 -25.63 20.17
CA ALA A 436 20.82 -25.40 18.92
C ALA A 436 19.36 -25.86 18.99
N MET A 437 18.56 -25.41 18.03
CA MET A 437 17.23 -25.95 17.74
C MET A 437 17.18 -26.42 16.28
N LEU A 438 16.73 -27.65 16.08
CA LEU A 438 16.29 -28.15 14.78
C LEU A 438 14.76 -28.07 14.71
N THR A 439 14.23 -27.63 13.56
CA THR A 439 12.78 -27.60 13.34
C THR A 439 12.36 -28.83 12.56
N ILE A 440 11.44 -29.61 13.09
CA ILE A 440 10.90 -30.80 12.43
C ILE A 440 9.58 -30.41 11.79
N SER A 441 9.44 -30.56 10.48
CA SER A 441 8.20 -30.29 9.75
C SER A 441 7.67 -31.54 9.08
N PHE A 442 6.44 -31.93 9.41
CA PHE A 442 5.71 -33.03 8.78
C PHE A 442 4.85 -32.61 7.59
N THR A 443 5.01 -31.37 7.16
CA THR A 443 4.42 -30.80 5.95
C THR A 443 5.52 -30.03 5.21
N PRO A 444 5.47 -29.93 3.87
CA PRO A 444 6.37 -29.05 3.14
C PRO A 444 6.26 -27.62 3.68
N ILE A 445 7.40 -26.97 3.92
CA ILE A 445 7.42 -25.54 4.24
C ILE A 445 7.18 -24.78 2.93
N PRO A 446 6.20 -23.85 2.87
CA PRO A 446 5.98 -23.05 1.68
C PRO A 446 7.25 -22.27 1.31
N VAL A 447 7.85 -22.62 0.18
CA VAL A 447 8.95 -21.87 -0.42
C VAL A 447 8.39 -21.07 -1.59
N TYR A 448 8.68 -19.78 -1.62
CA TYR A 448 8.35 -18.97 -2.79
C TYR A 448 9.35 -19.24 -3.91
N SER A 449 8.86 -19.75 -5.05
CA SER A 449 9.67 -20.00 -6.23
C SER A 449 9.79 -18.74 -7.07
N SER A 450 10.98 -18.14 -7.10
CA SER A 450 11.25 -16.92 -7.86
C SER A 450 11.68 -17.22 -9.29
N THR A 451 10.94 -16.71 -10.28
CA THR A 451 11.39 -16.64 -11.68
C THR A 451 11.32 -15.20 -12.14
N PHE A 452 12.48 -14.53 -12.17
CA PHE A 452 12.56 -13.13 -12.55
C PHE A 452 12.32 -12.94 -14.04
N THR A 453 11.46 -11.98 -14.35
CA THR A 453 11.11 -11.59 -15.72
C THR A 453 11.36 -10.11 -15.91
N ASN A 454 11.95 -9.75 -17.04
CA ASN A 454 12.17 -8.36 -17.40
C ASN A 454 10.83 -7.63 -17.58
N VAL A 455 10.73 -6.45 -16.97
CA VAL A 455 9.56 -5.59 -17.13
C VAL A 455 9.91 -4.46 -18.08
N ALA A 456 9.31 -4.48 -19.26
CA ALA A 456 9.42 -3.38 -20.21
C ALA A 456 8.48 -2.24 -19.78
N TYR A 457 9.05 -1.11 -19.38
CA TYR A 457 8.26 0.08 -19.08
C TYR A 457 7.56 0.61 -20.33
N GLN A 458 6.24 0.80 -20.24
CA GLN A 458 5.41 1.39 -21.28
C GLN A 458 4.66 2.59 -20.68
N PRO A 459 5.07 3.84 -20.97
CA PRO A 459 4.41 5.02 -20.44
C PRO A 459 3.00 5.15 -21.01
N ALA A 460 2.06 5.69 -20.23
CA ALA A 460 0.69 5.94 -20.68
C ALA A 460 0.69 6.82 -21.95
N PRO A 461 -0.03 6.42 -23.02
CA PRO A 461 0.21 6.91 -24.39
C PRO A 461 -0.09 8.40 -24.63
N HIS A 462 -0.85 9.06 -23.76
CA HIS A 462 -1.24 10.47 -23.91
C HIS A 462 -0.48 11.43 -22.99
N SER A 463 0.46 10.90 -22.23
CA SER A 463 1.24 11.64 -21.26
C SER A 463 2.32 12.53 -21.92
N PRO A 464 2.79 13.59 -21.24
CA PRO A 464 3.88 14.43 -21.77
C PRO A 464 5.16 13.66 -22.09
N LEU A 465 5.54 12.66 -21.28
CA LEU A 465 6.73 11.84 -21.54
C LEU A 465 6.52 10.91 -22.74
N ALA A 466 5.35 10.29 -22.91
CA ALA A 466 5.06 9.47 -24.08
C ALA A 466 5.16 10.29 -25.37
N LYS A 467 4.70 11.54 -25.36
CA LYS A 467 4.87 12.48 -26.48
C LYS A 467 6.36 12.78 -26.73
N LYS A 468 7.15 13.02 -25.69
CA LYS A 468 8.60 13.29 -25.80
C LYS A 468 9.38 12.08 -26.34
N LEU A 469 9.08 10.88 -25.86
CA LEU A 469 9.71 9.64 -26.33
C LEU A 469 9.34 9.31 -27.77
N ALA A 470 8.07 9.52 -28.16
CA ALA A 470 7.64 9.36 -29.55
C ALA A 470 8.34 10.36 -30.50
N LEU A 471 8.58 11.59 -30.05
CA LEU A 471 9.35 12.59 -30.80
C LEU A 471 10.83 12.17 -30.96
N ALA A 472 11.46 11.67 -29.89
CA ALA A 472 12.85 11.22 -29.90
C ALA A 472 13.08 9.97 -30.78
N ALA A 473 12.13 9.03 -30.81
CA ALA A 473 12.17 7.88 -31.72
C ALA A 473 12.12 8.33 -33.20
N ASN A 474 11.26 9.30 -33.52
CA ASN A 474 11.13 9.86 -34.87
C ASN A 474 12.36 10.67 -35.33
N GLU A 475 13.15 11.24 -34.41
CA GLU A 475 14.41 11.92 -34.75
C GLU A 475 15.54 10.93 -35.07
N ASN A 476 15.62 9.80 -34.35
CA ASN A 476 16.61 8.76 -34.64
C ASN A 476 16.36 8.07 -35.99
N ASP A 477 15.11 7.89 -36.39
CA ASP A 477 14.77 7.34 -37.72
C ASP A 477 15.16 8.28 -38.87
N LYS A 478 15.27 9.60 -38.63
CA LYS A 478 15.74 10.56 -39.62
C LYS A 478 17.26 10.56 -39.79
N ILE A 479 18.02 10.13 -38.77
CA ILE A 479 19.49 10.12 -38.80
C ILE A 479 20.03 8.90 -39.57
N HIS A 480 19.23 7.83 -39.72
CA HIS A 480 19.61 6.63 -40.48
C HIS A 480 19.29 6.68 -41.98
N ALA A 481 18.71 7.76 -42.49
CA ALA A 481 18.39 7.93 -43.91
C ALA A 481 19.31 8.96 -44.59
N LEU A 482 20.51 8.54 -45.03
CA LEU A 482 21.37 9.27 -45.96
C LEU A 482 21.52 8.49 -47.29
N PRO A 483 21.45 9.13 -48.48
CA PRO A 483 21.20 8.44 -49.75
C PRO A 483 22.48 8.11 -50.58
N LYS A 484 22.45 7.01 -51.34
CA LYS A 484 23.43 6.66 -52.40
C LYS A 484 23.02 7.21 -53.78
N SER A 485 24.02 7.41 -54.65
CA SER A 485 24.08 8.25 -55.87
C SER A 485 23.52 7.69 -57.21
N GLN A 486 22.89 8.59 -57.99
CA GLN A 486 22.93 8.91 -59.46
C GLN A 486 23.30 7.82 -60.51
N THR A 487 22.58 7.60 -61.64
CA THR A 487 22.49 8.38 -62.92
C THR A 487 21.57 7.62 -63.98
N PRO A 488 21.23 8.07 -65.23
CA PRO A 488 20.14 8.99 -65.66
C PRO A 488 19.34 8.44 -66.93
N PRO A 489 18.70 9.23 -67.85
CA PRO A 489 17.30 9.67 -67.79
C PRO A 489 16.40 9.43 -69.06
N SER A 490 15.12 9.87 -68.93
CA SER A 490 14.14 10.38 -69.95
C SER A 490 13.00 9.46 -70.46
N PRO A 491 11.82 10.00 -70.89
CA PRO A 491 11.12 11.21 -70.41
C PRO A 491 9.57 11.14 -70.32
N LEU A 492 9.02 12.04 -69.48
CA LEU A 492 7.78 12.85 -69.59
C LEU A 492 6.38 12.20 -69.78
N ARG A 493 5.52 12.41 -68.77
CA ARG A 493 4.33 13.27 -68.94
C ARG A 493 3.80 13.80 -67.60
N GLU A 494 3.54 15.11 -67.58
CA GLU A 494 3.12 15.95 -66.46
C GLU A 494 1.63 15.81 -66.12
N SER A 495 1.31 16.02 -64.84
CA SER A 495 0.22 16.92 -64.44
C SER A 495 0.39 17.38 -62.99
N ASN A 496 0.52 18.70 -62.82
CA ASN A 496 0.61 19.47 -61.58
C ASN A 496 -0.58 19.23 -60.62
N HIS A 497 -0.33 19.25 -59.32
CA HIS A 497 -0.90 20.26 -58.42
C HIS A 497 -0.19 20.25 -57.04
N LYS A 498 0.17 21.46 -56.58
CA LYS A 498 0.86 21.78 -55.33
C LYS A 498 -0.08 22.66 -54.49
N ALA A 499 -0.28 22.34 -53.22
CA ALA A 499 -0.65 23.26 -52.13
C ALA A 499 -0.65 22.44 -50.80
N SER A 500 0.34 22.56 -49.90
CA SER A 500 0.44 23.54 -48.79
C SER A 500 -0.84 23.70 -47.97
N GLN A 501 -0.86 23.16 -46.75
CA GLN A 501 -1.80 23.54 -45.69
C GLN A 501 -1.04 24.20 -44.53
N GLU A 502 -1.20 25.51 -44.46
CA GLU A 502 -1.03 26.34 -43.27
C GLU A 502 -2.12 25.98 -42.26
N THR A 503 -1.77 25.90 -40.97
CA THR A 503 -2.76 25.76 -39.89
C THR A 503 -3.08 27.16 -39.34
N GLN A 504 -4.16 27.76 -39.84
CA GLN A 504 -4.74 28.99 -39.29
C GLN A 504 -5.53 28.68 -38.01
N THR A 505 -5.25 29.45 -36.96
CA THR A 505 -6.08 29.60 -35.75
C THR A 505 -7.46 30.13 -36.13
N ARG A 506 -8.52 29.34 -35.90
CA ARG A 506 -9.91 29.82 -35.99
C ARG A 506 -10.41 30.25 -34.61
N ASP A 507 -11.06 31.41 -34.58
CA ASP A 507 -11.75 31.95 -33.41
C ASP A 507 -12.82 30.98 -32.88
N SER A 508 -12.89 30.85 -31.55
CA SER A 508 -13.89 30.02 -30.86
C SER A 508 -15.28 30.65 -30.93
N VAL A 509 -16.29 29.88 -31.32
CA VAL A 509 -17.69 30.33 -31.43
C VAL A 509 -18.43 30.08 -30.11
N VAL A 510 -19.13 31.08 -29.57
CA VAL A 510 -19.95 30.95 -28.34
C VAL A 510 -21.33 30.39 -28.67
N ALA A 511 -21.76 29.36 -27.94
CA ALA A 511 -23.10 28.78 -28.04
C ALA A 511 -23.70 28.47 -26.66
N TYR A 512 -24.99 28.15 -26.63
CA TYR A 512 -25.76 27.85 -25.42
C TYR A 512 -26.50 26.51 -25.57
N VAL A 513 -26.64 25.78 -24.46
CA VAL A 513 -27.41 24.52 -24.46
C VAL A 513 -28.91 24.80 -24.54
N LYS A 514 -29.60 24.37 -25.60
CA LYS A 514 -31.06 24.54 -25.75
C LYS A 514 -31.90 23.39 -25.19
N SER A 515 -31.28 22.25 -24.85
CA SER A 515 -31.99 21.06 -24.37
C SER A 515 -32.46 21.23 -22.92
N GLN A 516 -33.77 21.11 -22.67
CA GLN A 516 -34.35 21.12 -21.31
C GLN A 516 -33.81 20.00 -20.40
N LYS A 517 -33.32 18.89 -20.98
CA LYS A 517 -32.70 17.77 -20.22
C LYS A 517 -31.19 17.92 -20.02
N GLY A 518 -30.61 19.03 -20.50
CA GLY A 518 -29.17 19.24 -20.62
C GLY A 518 -28.53 18.45 -21.76
N VAL A 519 -27.21 18.52 -21.89
CA VAL A 519 -26.40 17.76 -22.87
C VAL A 519 -25.20 17.12 -22.18
N ASN A 520 -24.93 15.85 -22.51
CA ASN A 520 -23.73 15.17 -22.02
C ASN A 520 -22.50 15.63 -22.80
N VAL A 521 -21.43 15.92 -22.08
CA VAL A 521 -20.09 16.17 -22.61
C VAL A 521 -19.35 14.84 -22.62
N ARG A 522 -18.80 14.45 -23.76
CA ARG A 522 -18.14 13.15 -23.95
C ARG A 522 -16.66 13.31 -24.28
N LEU A 523 -15.88 12.28 -23.97
CA LEU A 523 -14.42 12.29 -24.17
C LEU A 523 -14.01 12.35 -25.66
N SER A 524 -14.82 11.78 -26.56
CA SER A 524 -14.63 11.80 -28.03
C SER A 524 -15.97 12.02 -28.76
N SER A 525 -15.93 12.28 -30.07
CA SER A 525 -17.07 12.55 -30.95
C SER A 525 -17.93 11.31 -31.26
N SER A 526 -18.35 10.58 -30.22
CA SER A 526 -19.12 9.34 -30.31
C SER A 526 -20.12 9.19 -29.16
N THR A 527 -21.31 8.64 -29.44
CA THR A 527 -22.32 8.34 -28.41
C THR A 527 -21.93 7.15 -27.52
N GLN A 528 -20.97 6.32 -27.95
CA GLN A 528 -20.37 5.25 -27.15
C GLN A 528 -19.23 5.74 -26.25
N SER A 529 -18.72 6.96 -26.47
CA SER A 529 -17.64 7.52 -25.66
C SER A 529 -18.09 7.83 -24.23
N ALA A 530 -17.20 7.66 -23.26
CA ALA A 530 -17.43 8.01 -21.86
C ALA A 530 -17.94 9.46 -21.70
N ILE A 531 -18.90 9.65 -20.80
CA ILE A 531 -19.46 10.96 -20.43
C ILE A 531 -18.51 11.58 -19.39
N VAL A 532 -17.90 12.70 -19.72
CA VAL A 532 -16.96 13.45 -18.87
C VAL A 532 -17.60 14.63 -18.14
N GLY A 533 -18.87 14.91 -18.46
CA GLY A 533 -19.65 15.94 -17.78
C GLY A 533 -21.06 16.05 -18.35
N LYS A 534 -21.90 16.91 -17.76
CA LYS A 534 -23.23 17.24 -18.26
C LYS A 534 -23.48 18.73 -18.10
N LEU A 535 -23.94 19.37 -19.15
CA LEU A 535 -24.28 20.80 -19.17
C LEU A 535 -25.79 20.98 -19.08
N ALA A 536 -26.23 21.84 -18.17
CA ALA A 536 -27.63 22.20 -18.02
C ALA A 536 -28.13 23.10 -19.17
N MET A 537 -29.44 23.20 -19.35
CA MET A 537 -30.05 24.16 -20.28
C MET A 537 -29.57 25.58 -19.98
N GLY A 538 -29.24 26.34 -21.03
CA GLY A 538 -28.73 27.71 -20.92
C GLY A 538 -27.23 27.81 -20.64
N ALA A 539 -26.52 26.70 -20.39
CA ALA A 539 -25.08 26.73 -20.17
C ALA A 539 -24.35 27.27 -21.41
N LYS A 540 -23.50 28.28 -21.20
CA LYS A 540 -22.62 28.88 -22.22
C LYS A 540 -21.44 27.97 -22.47
N VAL A 541 -21.11 27.72 -23.74
CA VAL A 541 -19.95 26.94 -24.18
C VAL A 541 -19.21 27.65 -25.29
N GLU A 542 -17.90 27.43 -25.36
CA GLU A 542 -17.04 27.86 -26.46
C GLU A 542 -16.72 26.65 -27.35
N ILE A 543 -17.18 26.67 -28.59
CA ILE A 543 -16.94 25.65 -29.61
C ILE A 543 -15.58 25.92 -30.26
N VAL A 544 -14.70 24.92 -30.19
CA VAL A 544 -13.34 24.92 -30.73
C VAL A 544 -13.32 24.34 -32.15
N SER A 545 -14.12 23.31 -32.40
CA SER A 545 -14.27 22.68 -33.72
C SER A 545 -15.59 21.90 -33.82
N ASN A 546 -16.02 21.63 -35.05
CA ASN A 546 -17.18 20.75 -35.33
C ASN A 546 -16.69 19.51 -36.09
N GLU A 547 -17.13 18.34 -35.65
CA GLU A 547 -16.78 17.03 -36.20
C GLU A 547 -18.08 16.22 -36.40
N GLY A 548 -18.64 16.32 -37.60
CA GLY A 548 -19.90 15.67 -37.95
C GLY A 548 -21.06 16.16 -37.09
N LYS A 549 -21.61 15.28 -36.25
CA LYS A 549 -22.74 15.58 -35.33
C LYS A 549 -22.28 16.16 -33.97
N TRP A 550 -20.98 16.38 -33.79
CA TRP A 550 -20.36 16.77 -32.53
C TRP A 550 -19.67 18.12 -32.60
N SER A 551 -19.77 18.89 -31.53
CA SER A 551 -19.03 20.12 -31.31
C SER A 551 -18.04 19.91 -30.17
N LYS A 552 -16.76 20.16 -30.44
CA LYS A 552 -15.71 20.15 -29.41
C LYS A 552 -15.78 21.46 -28.64
N ILE A 553 -15.87 21.39 -27.31
CA ILE A 553 -15.98 22.54 -26.43
C ILE A 553 -14.76 22.67 -25.51
N LYS A 554 -14.42 23.90 -25.14
CA LYS A 554 -13.21 24.24 -24.38
C LYS A 554 -13.33 24.01 -22.87
N ALA A 555 -14.49 24.31 -22.29
CA ALA A 555 -14.75 24.22 -20.86
C ALA A 555 -16.22 23.87 -20.57
N PRO A 556 -16.51 22.75 -19.88
CA PRO A 556 -15.60 21.62 -19.65
C PRO A 556 -15.10 21.06 -21.00
N GLN A 557 -13.85 20.59 -21.05
CA GLN A 557 -13.26 20.10 -22.29
C GLN A 557 -13.90 18.77 -22.72
N GLY A 558 -14.39 18.69 -23.96
CA GLY A 558 -14.97 17.46 -24.52
C GLY A 558 -15.87 17.72 -25.72
N TYR A 559 -16.70 16.74 -26.09
CA TYR A 559 -17.57 16.78 -27.26
C TYR A 559 -19.04 16.74 -26.83
N VAL A 560 -19.85 17.64 -27.37
CA VAL A 560 -21.31 17.70 -27.18
C VAL A 560 -22.03 17.53 -28.51
N ILE A 561 -23.24 16.98 -28.51
CA ILE A 561 -24.01 16.85 -29.75
C ILE A 561 -24.42 18.24 -30.25
N SER A 562 -24.03 18.61 -31.47
CA SER A 562 -24.18 19.99 -31.98
C SER A 562 -25.64 20.43 -32.01
N GLN A 563 -26.57 19.48 -32.24
CA GLN A 563 -28.01 19.74 -32.24
C GLN A 563 -28.56 20.15 -30.87
N ALA A 564 -27.83 19.97 -29.77
CA ALA A 564 -28.22 20.45 -28.45
C ALA A 564 -27.78 21.90 -28.17
N LEU A 565 -27.08 22.54 -29.11
CA LEU A 565 -26.59 23.91 -29.00
C LEU A 565 -27.42 24.89 -29.85
N ILE A 566 -27.38 26.16 -29.46
CA ILE A 566 -27.93 27.31 -30.20
C ILE A 566 -27.03 28.53 -29.99
N GLU A 567 -26.87 29.36 -31.01
CA GLU A 567 -25.98 30.53 -30.95
C GLU A 567 -26.67 31.78 -30.36
N THR A 568 -27.97 31.70 -30.07
CA THR A 568 -28.76 32.80 -29.50
C THR A 568 -29.51 32.37 -28.22
N LEU A 569 -29.52 33.20 -27.18
CA LEU A 569 -30.18 32.93 -25.90
C LEU A 569 -31.69 32.61 -26.08
N PRO A 570 -32.24 31.54 -25.47
CA PRO A 570 -33.69 31.32 -25.46
C PRO A 570 -34.40 32.42 -24.65
N LYS A 571 -35.42 33.08 -25.22
CA LYS A 571 -36.25 34.07 -24.50
C LYS A 571 -37.07 33.39 -23.40
N ALA A 572 -36.98 33.90 -22.17
CA ALA A 572 -37.82 33.49 -21.05
C ALA A 572 -39.23 34.09 -21.17
N THR A 573 -40.27 33.28 -20.99
CA THR A 573 -41.66 33.73 -20.82
C THR A 573 -42.05 33.76 -19.35
N ASN A 574 -42.67 34.88 -18.97
CA ASN A 574 -43.05 35.32 -17.63
C ASN A 574 -44.09 34.44 -16.92
N ALA A 575 -43.93 34.31 -15.59
CA ALA A 575 -44.98 34.61 -14.61
C ALA A 575 -44.34 34.93 -13.24
N SER A 576 -44.69 36.10 -12.70
CA SER A 576 -44.19 36.78 -11.50
C SER A 576 -45.27 36.71 -10.38
N PRO A 577 -45.17 37.43 -9.22
CA PRO A 577 -44.07 37.61 -8.25
C PRO A 577 -44.52 37.59 -6.75
N LEU A 578 -43.57 37.92 -5.86
CA LEU A 578 -43.68 38.53 -4.51
C LEU A 578 -43.70 37.54 -3.31
N LEU A 579 -42.95 37.73 -2.21
CA LEU A 579 -42.42 38.97 -1.61
C LEU A 579 -41.19 38.69 -0.72
N HIS A 580 -40.27 39.67 -0.67
CA HIS A 580 -39.19 39.87 0.32
C HIS A 580 -39.73 39.85 1.76
N SER A 581 -38.99 39.42 2.79
CA SER A 581 -38.00 40.26 3.52
C SER A 581 -37.11 39.41 4.45
N ARG A 582 -35.78 39.53 4.33
CA ARG A 582 -34.81 40.13 5.28
C ARG A 582 -34.64 39.48 6.67
N LEU A 583 -33.37 39.28 6.99
CA LEU A 583 -32.78 38.90 8.28
C LEU A 583 -33.20 39.84 9.41
N ASP A 584 -33.36 39.30 10.62
CA ASP A 584 -32.47 39.64 11.74
C ASP A 584 -32.60 38.64 12.91
N SER A 585 -31.53 38.63 13.71
CA SER A 585 -31.22 37.88 14.93
C SER A 585 -32.23 38.03 16.06
N ASP A 586 -32.45 36.96 16.86
CA ASP A 586 -32.07 36.98 18.29
C ASP A 586 -32.37 35.67 19.05
N VAL A 587 -31.63 35.52 20.14
CA VAL A 587 -31.46 34.41 21.08
C VAL A 587 -32.69 34.21 22.00
N LYS A 588 -33.09 32.95 22.28
CA LYS A 588 -33.24 32.36 23.64
C LYS A 588 -33.87 30.96 23.67
N SER A 589 -33.12 30.04 24.30
CA SER A 589 -33.51 28.97 25.24
C SER A 589 -34.96 28.46 25.33
N VAL A 590 -35.14 27.13 25.34
CA VAL A 590 -35.59 26.30 26.50
C VAL A 590 -36.00 24.89 26.03
N THR A 591 -35.29 23.92 26.59
CA THR A 591 -35.68 22.61 27.17
C THR A 591 -36.53 21.57 26.42
N LEU A 592 -35.98 20.36 26.52
CA LEU A 592 -36.49 19.02 26.23
C LEU A 592 -37.88 18.72 26.81
N GLU A 593 -38.68 17.96 26.04
CA GLU A 593 -39.43 16.81 26.54
C GLU A 593 -39.89 15.91 25.37
N SER A 594 -39.65 14.61 25.49
CA SER A 594 -40.35 13.51 24.78
C SER A 594 -41.32 12.90 25.80
N PRO A 595 -42.44 12.21 25.45
CA PRO A 595 -42.51 10.99 24.61
C PRO A 595 -43.82 10.96 23.77
N SER A 596 -44.27 9.95 23.00
CA SER A 596 -44.35 8.50 23.20
C SER A 596 -44.93 7.79 21.96
N VAL A 597 -44.31 6.65 21.62
CA VAL A 597 -44.82 5.34 21.15
C VAL A 597 -46.27 5.20 20.62
N GLY A 598 -46.41 4.51 19.46
CA GLY A 598 -47.67 3.89 19.02
C GLY A 598 -47.57 2.98 17.77
N LYS A 599 -47.17 1.72 17.99
CA LYS A 599 -47.68 0.43 17.45
C LYS A 599 -48.10 0.22 15.97
N ASP A 600 -47.48 -0.81 15.36
CA ASP A 600 -48.07 -2.06 14.79
C ASP A 600 -49.18 -1.96 13.71
N THR A 601 -49.28 -2.70 12.60
CA THR A 601 -48.53 -3.70 11.81
C THR A 601 -49.31 -3.87 10.45
N PRO A 602 -49.24 -4.96 9.64
CA PRO A 602 -48.75 -4.98 8.25
C PRO A 602 -49.81 -5.31 7.16
N VAL A 603 -49.53 -5.10 5.87
CA VAL A 603 -50.09 -5.96 4.79
C VAL A 603 -49.12 -6.11 3.62
N SER A 604 -49.17 -7.32 3.07
CA SER A 604 -48.35 -8.08 2.14
C SER A 604 -48.40 -7.75 0.64
N ASN A 605 -47.28 -8.11 -0.03
CA ASN A 605 -47.10 -8.82 -1.31
C ASN A 605 -47.74 -8.31 -2.63
N LEU A 606 -46.91 -8.06 -3.65
CA LEU A 606 -46.83 -8.84 -4.93
C LEU A 606 -45.77 -8.23 -5.89
N SER A 607 -45.34 -9.04 -6.86
CA SER A 607 -43.96 -9.14 -7.36
C SER A 607 -43.74 -8.66 -8.81
N LYS A 608 -42.59 -7.98 -9.07
CA LYS A 608 -41.68 -8.00 -10.27
C LYS A 608 -42.23 -7.56 -11.67
N PRO A 609 -41.41 -7.24 -12.72
CA PRO A 609 -39.93 -7.18 -12.85
C PRO A 609 -39.31 -5.95 -13.61
N ALA A 610 -37.98 -5.82 -13.45
CA ALA A 610 -36.93 -5.43 -14.43
C ALA A 610 -36.72 -3.98 -14.98
N ASN A 611 -35.41 -3.64 -14.98
CA ASN A 611 -34.62 -2.67 -15.73
C ASN A 611 -34.26 -1.27 -15.16
N ASP A 612 -32.97 -0.96 -15.38
CA ASP A 612 -32.23 0.30 -15.33
C ASP A 612 -31.59 0.76 -14.00
N SER A 613 -30.36 0.29 -13.78
CA SER A 613 -29.40 0.80 -12.81
C SER A 613 -28.60 1.98 -13.37
N VAL A 614 -29.23 3.14 -13.45
CA VAL A 614 -28.58 4.43 -13.18
C VAL A 614 -29.51 5.23 -12.29
N LYS A 615 -29.32 5.17 -10.97
CA LYS A 615 -30.05 6.04 -10.04
C LYS A 615 -29.08 6.73 -9.09
N ASP A 616 -28.94 8.03 -9.35
CA ASP A 616 -29.08 9.10 -8.37
C ASP A 616 -29.58 8.58 -7.00
N SER A 617 -28.74 8.66 -5.99
CA SER A 617 -28.97 8.04 -4.69
C SER A 617 -30.02 8.81 -3.89
N GLN A 618 -31.29 8.52 -4.16
CA GLN A 618 -32.37 8.83 -3.23
C GLN A 618 -32.29 7.87 -2.04
N LYS A 619 -32.35 8.44 -0.84
CA LYS A 619 -32.29 7.76 0.46
C LYS A 619 -33.38 6.70 0.55
N ARG A 620 -32.99 5.43 0.44
CA ARG A 620 -33.85 4.27 0.71
C ARG A 620 -33.74 3.91 2.19
N ASP A 621 -34.88 3.70 2.84
CA ASP A 621 -34.94 3.02 4.13
C ASP A 621 -34.47 1.57 3.94
N TYR A 622 -33.39 1.21 4.64
CA TYR A 622 -32.78 -0.12 4.55
C TYR A 622 -33.00 -0.90 5.84
N LYS A 623 -33.27 -2.20 5.70
CA LYS A 623 -33.58 -3.08 6.83
C LYS A 623 -32.29 -3.66 7.38
N VAL A 624 -31.91 -3.21 8.58
CA VAL A 624 -30.77 -3.80 9.30
C VAL A 624 -31.07 -5.28 9.61
N ASN A 625 -30.30 -6.18 9.01
CA ASN A 625 -30.43 -7.63 9.20
C ASN A 625 -29.07 -8.34 9.38
N ALA A 626 -27.96 -7.58 9.40
CA ALA A 626 -26.64 -8.09 9.74
C ALA A 626 -25.75 -7.03 10.40
N ARG A 627 -24.69 -7.52 11.08
CA ARG A 627 -23.60 -6.68 11.61
C ARG A 627 -22.22 -7.30 11.43
N VAL A 628 -21.20 -6.45 11.35
CA VAL A 628 -19.79 -6.85 11.28
C VAL A 628 -19.30 -7.39 12.63
N ILE A 629 -18.61 -8.54 12.63
CA ILE A 629 -18.09 -9.20 13.84
C ILE A 629 -16.56 -9.18 13.98
N VAL A 630 -15.88 -8.49 13.07
CA VAL A 630 -14.42 -8.29 13.10
C VAL A 630 -14.09 -6.81 13.26
N ASN A 631 -12.88 -6.49 13.74
CA ASN A 631 -12.46 -5.10 13.97
C ASN A 631 -12.71 -4.18 12.77
N VAL A 632 -12.40 -4.66 11.56
CA VAL A 632 -12.70 -4.01 10.28
C VAL A 632 -12.97 -5.07 9.21
N ALA A 633 -14.05 -4.92 8.46
CA ALA A 633 -14.35 -5.67 7.24
C ALA A 633 -14.19 -4.75 6.02
N ASN A 634 -13.53 -5.24 4.97
CA ASN A 634 -13.43 -4.52 3.70
C ASN A 634 -14.70 -4.77 2.87
N VAL A 635 -15.31 -3.70 2.40
CA VAL A 635 -16.40 -3.72 1.42
C VAL A 635 -15.77 -3.66 0.03
N ARG A 636 -16.16 -4.57 -0.85
CA ARG A 636 -15.60 -4.72 -2.21
C ARG A 636 -16.63 -4.40 -3.29
N LEU A 637 -16.17 -4.00 -4.46
CA LEU A 637 -17.04 -3.65 -5.60
C LEU A 637 -17.78 -4.86 -6.19
N ALA A 638 -17.16 -6.05 -6.13
CA ALA A 638 -17.68 -7.32 -6.64
C ALA A 638 -17.37 -8.46 -5.64
N PRO A 639 -18.06 -9.62 -5.72
CA PRO A 639 -17.92 -10.74 -4.77
C PRO A 639 -16.64 -11.55 -5.01
N SER A 640 -15.48 -10.90 -4.91
CA SER A 640 -14.17 -11.52 -5.08
C SER A 640 -13.14 -10.87 -4.16
N GLN A 641 -12.20 -11.66 -3.65
CA GLN A 641 -11.07 -11.13 -2.87
C GLN A 641 -10.14 -10.25 -3.72
N GLU A 642 -10.19 -10.42 -5.04
CA GLU A 642 -9.43 -9.65 -6.03
C GLU A 642 -10.12 -8.34 -6.39
N SER A 643 -11.42 -8.21 -6.07
CA SER A 643 -12.16 -6.98 -6.36
C SER A 643 -11.68 -5.82 -5.50
N ALA A 644 -11.63 -4.64 -6.10
CA ALA A 644 -11.37 -3.37 -5.44
C ALA A 644 -12.14 -3.21 -4.11
N SER A 645 -11.43 -2.82 -3.04
CA SER A 645 -12.06 -2.37 -1.80
C SER A 645 -12.54 -0.93 -1.96
N ILE A 646 -13.83 -0.68 -1.77
CA ILE A 646 -14.45 0.64 -1.94
C ILE A 646 -14.76 1.32 -0.60
N ALA A 647 -14.78 0.56 0.50
CA ALA A 647 -15.01 1.06 1.85
C ALA A 647 -14.52 0.07 2.91
N LYS A 648 -14.43 0.55 4.15
CA LYS A 648 -14.19 -0.24 5.36
C LYS A 648 -15.37 -0.10 6.32
N ALA A 649 -15.81 -1.22 6.87
CA ALA A 649 -16.88 -1.32 7.85
C ALA A 649 -16.30 -1.77 9.19
N PRO A 650 -16.34 -0.95 10.26
CA PRO A 650 -15.78 -1.32 11.56
C PRO A 650 -16.65 -2.37 12.29
N LEU A 651 -16.10 -2.96 13.36
CA LEU A 651 -16.83 -3.85 14.27
C LEU A 651 -18.17 -3.25 14.70
N GLY A 652 -19.21 -4.08 14.68
CA GLY A 652 -20.55 -3.69 15.08
C GLY A 652 -21.29 -2.87 14.03
N ARG A 653 -20.68 -2.52 12.88
CA ARG A 653 -21.38 -1.82 11.81
C ARG A 653 -22.58 -2.63 11.34
N GLU A 654 -23.75 -2.01 11.41
CA GLU A 654 -25.03 -2.55 10.97
C GLU A 654 -25.29 -2.25 9.48
N MET A 655 -25.96 -3.19 8.81
CA MET A 655 -26.24 -3.12 7.37
C MET A 655 -27.42 -4.03 6.98
N GLU A 656 -27.98 -3.78 5.79
CA GLU A 656 -28.88 -4.70 5.09
C GLU A 656 -28.05 -5.61 4.19
N ILE A 657 -28.22 -6.92 4.30
CA ILE A 657 -27.85 -7.90 3.28
C ILE A 657 -28.98 -7.93 2.24
N LEU A 658 -28.66 -7.51 1.02
CA LEU A 658 -29.55 -7.50 -0.14
C LEU A 658 -29.62 -8.86 -0.83
N SER A 659 -28.49 -9.57 -0.92
CA SER A 659 -28.40 -10.92 -1.50
C SER A 659 -27.18 -11.68 -0.97
N ILE A 660 -27.12 -12.99 -1.21
CA ILE A 660 -25.95 -13.83 -0.92
C ILE A 660 -25.52 -14.53 -2.21
N GLU A 661 -24.25 -14.39 -2.56
CA GLU A 661 -23.61 -14.98 -3.73
C GLU A 661 -22.42 -15.82 -3.26
N GLY A 662 -22.65 -17.12 -3.02
CA GLY A 662 -21.66 -18.02 -2.44
C GLY A 662 -21.19 -17.56 -1.06
N GLU A 663 -19.89 -17.26 -0.93
CA GLU A 663 -19.25 -16.80 0.30
C GLU A 663 -19.34 -15.28 0.52
N TRP A 664 -20.08 -14.56 -0.33
CA TRP A 664 -20.22 -13.10 -0.28
C TRP A 664 -21.66 -12.67 -0.02
N ALA A 665 -21.82 -11.63 0.80
CA ALA A 665 -23.08 -10.94 0.99
C ALA A 665 -23.01 -9.60 0.24
N HIS A 666 -23.98 -9.35 -0.65
CA HIS A 666 -24.23 -8.02 -1.19
C HIS A 666 -24.90 -7.20 -0.09
N ILE A 667 -24.28 -6.09 0.31
CA ILE A 667 -24.70 -5.28 1.44
C ILE A 667 -25.02 -3.87 1.02
N TYR A 668 -25.89 -3.24 1.79
CA TYR A 668 -26.23 -1.84 1.71
C TYR A 668 -26.28 -1.24 3.11
N TYR A 669 -25.59 -0.12 3.30
CA TYR A 669 -25.80 0.72 4.48
C TYR A 669 -25.48 2.16 4.18
N VAL A 670 -25.99 3.04 5.02
CA VAL A 670 -25.67 4.45 4.96
C VAL A 670 -24.77 4.82 6.12
N PHE A 671 -23.56 5.26 5.80
CA PHE A 671 -22.62 5.77 6.79
C PHE A 671 -22.89 7.24 7.04
N GLN A 672 -23.25 7.57 8.27
CA GLN A 672 -23.25 8.94 8.79
C GLN A 672 -21.91 9.22 9.45
N GLY A 673 -21.08 10.05 8.80
CA GLY A 673 -19.83 10.53 9.38
C GLY A 673 -19.97 11.98 9.85
N SER A 674 -18.98 12.48 10.59
CA SER A 674 -18.91 13.89 11.03
C SER A 674 -18.97 14.91 9.89
N ASN A 675 -18.78 14.45 8.65
CA ASN A 675 -18.61 15.27 7.46
C ASN A 675 -19.65 14.92 6.36
N GLY A 676 -20.74 14.24 6.71
CA GLY A 676 -21.88 13.97 5.83
C GLY A 676 -22.27 12.49 5.68
N GLU A 677 -23.30 12.28 4.85
CA GLU A 677 -23.92 10.97 4.57
C GLU A 677 -23.24 10.30 3.35
N ARG A 678 -22.92 9.00 3.47
CA ARG A 678 -22.36 8.19 2.37
C ARG A 678 -23.11 6.88 2.25
N VAL A 679 -23.66 6.61 1.07
CA VAL A 679 -24.21 5.29 0.72
C VAL A 679 -23.05 4.32 0.44
N ILE A 680 -23.10 3.16 1.07
CA ILE A 680 -22.20 2.04 0.82
C ILE A 680 -23.01 0.88 0.27
N ASP A 681 -22.71 0.52 -0.96
CA ASP A 681 -23.32 -0.57 -1.72
C ASP A 681 -22.17 -1.41 -2.29
N GLY A 682 -22.08 -2.68 -1.89
CA GLY A 682 -20.98 -3.56 -2.29
C GLY A 682 -21.00 -4.90 -1.57
N TYR A 683 -19.88 -5.62 -1.59
CA TYR A 683 -19.80 -7.01 -1.14
C TYR A 683 -18.89 -7.17 0.07
N ILE A 684 -19.34 -7.90 1.09
CA ILE A 684 -18.53 -8.33 2.24
C ILE A 684 -18.54 -9.86 2.30
N ALA A 685 -17.42 -10.47 2.67
CA ALA A 685 -17.36 -11.92 2.90
C ALA A 685 -18.32 -12.32 4.03
N LYS A 686 -19.24 -13.25 3.77
CA LYS A 686 -20.33 -13.66 4.66
C LYS A 686 -19.82 -14.06 6.05
N ARG A 687 -18.68 -14.75 6.13
CA ARG A 687 -18.05 -15.16 7.39
C ARG A 687 -17.65 -14.02 8.33
N LEU A 688 -17.62 -12.77 7.84
CA LEU A 688 -17.29 -11.58 8.63
C LEU A 688 -18.53 -10.89 9.21
N LEU A 689 -19.72 -11.44 8.94
CA LEU A 689 -21.01 -10.90 9.35
C LEU A 689 -21.71 -11.89 10.28
N LYS A 690 -22.53 -11.35 11.18
CA LYS A 690 -23.54 -12.11 11.94
C LYS A 690 -24.91 -11.58 11.57
N GLY A 691 -25.81 -12.48 11.16
CA GLY A 691 -27.22 -12.16 10.93
C GLY A 691 -27.94 -11.89 12.25
N PHE A 692 -29.00 -11.07 12.20
CA PHE A 692 -29.90 -10.84 13.32
C PHE A 692 -31.01 -11.87 13.39
#